data_AF-A0AAE8SZT3-F1
#
_entry.id   AF-A0AAE8SZT3-F1
#
_cell.length_a   1.000
_cell.length_b   1.000
_cell.length_c   1.000
_cell.angle_alpha   90.00
_cell.angle_beta   90.00
_cell.angle_gamma   90.00
#
_symmetry.space_group_name_H-M   'P 1'
#
loop_
_entity.id
_entity.type
_entity.pdbx_description
1 polymer ?
#
loop_
_entity_poly.entity_id
_entity_poly.type
_entity_poly.pdbx_seq_one_letter_code
_entity_poly.pdbx_strand_id
1 'polypeptide(L)'
;MAQPVFQLSAQLAGHDADVRGVVFAHCDTVFSASRDCTVRRWNRSGRGTFDQHITAQGSDYINSITFLRPTPAYPEGLVISGGRDTVIEARRPGASASDPAEQLLVGHTNNVCTLDVSPSGSHIVSGGWDGKAYVWSVEKWEAEVSLTGHEGTSVWAVLALDDKTVVTASTDKNIRVFDLGKTVAGEAQPLSTIHTPDIVRALCRLPAGHASGADIVSSHNDGVLRLWRLNGQLMAELRGHDIFVYSLAALPTGEIISGAEDRTVRVWRGTECVQVITHPAISVWSVAACPDTGDIVSGASDGVVRVFTRSEERVADAEAIASYDESVKASAIPANKDGGGINKEKLPGPEFIRTKAGTKEGQVQMIREDNESISAYTWSMASQQWVNVGTVVDSAGSTGRKVEYEGKEYDYVFDVDIEDGKPPLKLPYNLSENPYDRARKFLGDNDLPLTYLDNVVQFIEQNTKGATLGETGGPAPSGPGEDDEWQKKVLPQNEYLSILAAKHEAIINKILSVNANMISSGRKDAALNPLDQTNLKELRYTLEGGKPVDEAGLELILRIATAWDYPDRLPGIDLLRCATPSPLVAGYKDAAGRSIVQVAIEAAAGADGASENYVMMALRSIANLFATQKGRDVAVSEMARVLELLERVVGIGGGEGIGRRNRNVLVAATTVALNYAVLSRKKSGLVAGEKRGRLIKVLERVLGEGADAEVCFRGLVALGTLLYGGVSGEGVDAGLVRGVMGRVGEERVKGAAEEVLGLLR
;
A
#
# COMPACT_ATOMS: atom_id res chain seq x y z
N MET A 1 -39.82 24.71 1.70
CA MET A 1 -39.52 23.54 2.55
C MET A 1 -38.01 23.37 2.56
N ALA A 2 -37.39 23.21 3.74
CA ALA A 2 -35.97 22.89 3.80
C ALA A 2 -35.75 21.56 3.07
N GLN A 3 -34.71 21.44 2.24
CA GLN A 3 -34.39 20.15 1.63
C GLN A 3 -34.02 19.16 2.75
N PRO A 4 -34.50 17.91 2.68
CA PRO A 4 -34.15 16.89 3.66
C PRO A 4 -32.63 16.68 3.68
N VAL A 5 -32.08 16.45 4.87
CA VAL A 5 -30.67 16.11 5.04
C VAL A 5 -30.42 14.64 4.76
N PHE A 6 -29.18 14.32 4.39
CA PHE A 6 -28.74 12.94 4.24
C PHE A 6 -28.73 12.25 5.60
N GLN A 7 -29.36 11.09 5.69
CA GLN A 7 -29.38 10.23 6.86
C GLN A 7 -28.80 8.87 6.50
N LEU A 8 -28.31 8.15 7.50
CA LEU A 8 -27.78 6.80 7.30
C LEU A 8 -28.84 5.91 6.66
N SER A 9 -28.50 5.28 5.53
CA SER A 9 -29.29 4.24 4.88
C SER A 9 -28.78 2.85 5.27
N ALA A 10 -27.47 2.63 5.27
CA ALA A 10 -26.88 1.34 5.61
C ALA A 10 -25.38 1.46 5.97
N GLN A 11 -24.88 0.52 6.78
CA GLN A 11 -23.46 0.26 6.99
C GLN A 11 -23.11 -1.11 6.40
N LEU A 12 -22.16 -1.14 5.47
CA LEU A 12 -21.76 -2.35 4.76
C LEU A 12 -20.37 -2.74 5.26
N ALA A 13 -20.37 -3.60 6.29
CA ALA A 13 -19.16 -4.16 6.87
C ALA A 13 -18.77 -5.45 6.13
N GLY A 14 -17.48 -5.58 5.80
CA GLY A 14 -16.98 -6.80 5.18
C GLY A 14 -15.55 -6.71 4.63
N HIS A 15 -15.00 -5.50 4.45
CA HIS A 15 -13.58 -5.35 4.17
C HIS A 15 -12.75 -5.42 5.47
N ASP A 16 -11.55 -5.99 5.36
CA ASP A 16 -10.61 -6.15 6.49
C ASP A 16 -9.60 -4.99 6.60
N ALA A 17 -9.64 -4.04 5.67
CA ALA A 17 -8.78 -2.87 5.61
C ALA A 17 -9.48 -1.68 4.92
N ASP A 18 -8.81 -0.52 4.88
CA ASP A 18 -9.31 0.74 4.31
C ASP A 18 -10.07 0.53 3.00
N VAL A 19 -11.30 1.04 2.93
CA VAL A 19 -12.04 1.13 1.67
C VAL A 19 -11.56 2.38 0.95
N ARG A 20 -10.85 2.19 -0.16
CA ARG A 20 -10.12 3.23 -0.89
C ARG A 20 -10.87 3.75 -2.11
N GLY A 21 -11.81 2.98 -2.65
CA GLY A 21 -12.65 3.38 -3.77
C GLY A 21 -14.08 2.89 -3.58
N VAL A 22 -15.06 3.70 -3.93
CA VAL A 22 -16.48 3.31 -4.01
C VAL A 22 -17.10 3.87 -5.29
N VAL A 23 -18.03 3.13 -5.88
CA VAL A 23 -18.79 3.58 -7.06
C VAL A 23 -20.19 2.96 -7.06
N PHE A 24 -21.17 3.70 -7.57
CA PHE A 24 -22.50 3.16 -7.87
C PHE A 24 -22.51 2.56 -9.28
N ALA A 25 -22.96 1.32 -9.40
CA ALA A 25 -23.36 0.73 -10.68
C ALA A 25 -24.83 1.00 -11.00
N HIS A 26 -25.66 1.00 -9.95
CA HIS A 26 -27.10 1.28 -9.96
C HIS A 26 -27.49 1.80 -8.56
N CYS A 27 -28.69 2.35 -8.36
CA CYS A 27 -29.13 2.85 -7.04
C CYS A 27 -29.12 1.82 -5.91
N ASP A 28 -29.17 0.53 -6.27
CA ASP A 28 -29.17 -0.60 -5.33
C ASP A 28 -27.90 -1.44 -5.41
N THR A 29 -26.93 -1.06 -6.26
CA THR A 29 -25.68 -1.79 -6.43
C THR A 29 -24.49 -0.86 -6.28
N VAL A 30 -23.72 -1.10 -5.23
CA VAL A 30 -22.46 -0.42 -4.94
C VAL A 30 -21.30 -1.38 -5.19
N PHE A 31 -20.20 -0.86 -5.72
CA PHE A 31 -18.91 -1.54 -5.67
C PHE A 31 -17.94 -0.78 -4.78
N SER A 32 -17.07 -1.53 -4.10
CA SER A 32 -15.98 -0.96 -3.30
C SER A 32 -14.67 -1.69 -3.57
N ALA A 33 -13.58 -0.94 -3.51
CA ALA A 33 -12.20 -1.44 -3.60
C ALA A 33 -11.45 -1.14 -2.31
N SER A 34 -10.68 -2.10 -1.81
CA SER A 34 -9.98 -1.98 -0.53
C SER A 34 -8.52 -2.46 -0.58
N ARG A 35 -7.76 -1.98 0.41
CA ARG A 35 -6.42 -2.48 0.73
C ARG A 35 -6.41 -3.93 1.21
N ASP A 36 -7.55 -4.55 1.47
CA ASP A 36 -7.65 -6.00 1.67
C ASP A 36 -7.51 -6.80 0.34
N CYS A 37 -7.16 -6.11 -0.74
CA CYS A 37 -6.97 -6.64 -2.09
C CYS A 37 -8.27 -7.11 -2.75
N THR A 38 -9.45 -6.70 -2.26
CA THR A 38 -10.74 -7.10 -2.84
C THR A 38 -11.49 -5.96 -3.51
N VAL A 39 -12.23 -6.33 -4.56
CA VAL A 39 -13.39 -5.57 -5.03
C VAL A 39 -14.64 -6.30 -4.61
N ARG A 40 -15.52 -5.62 -3.88
CA ARG A 40 -16.79 -6.18 -3.41
C ARG A 40 -17.96 -5.50 -4.10
N ARG A 41 -18.95 -6.30 -4.46
CA ARG A 41 -20.29 -5.85 -4.84
C ARG A 41 -21.21 -5.92 -3.63
N TRP A 42 -22.00 -4.88 -3.46
CA TRP A 42 -23.06 -4.79 -2.46
C TRP A 42 -24.38 -4.56 -3.17
N ASN A 43 -25.31 -5.52 -3.04
CA ASN A 43 -26.64 -5.42 -3.61
C ASN A 43 -27.67 -5.24 -2.50
N ARG A 44 -28.50 -4.20 -2.60
CA ARG A 44 -29.56 -3.96 -1.62
C ARG A 44 -30.57 -5.11 -1.68
N SER A 45 -30.72 -5.83 -0.57
CA SER A 45 -31.70 -6.92 -0.41
C SER A 45 -32.91 -6.50 0.44
N GLY A 46 -32.82 -5.36 1.12
CA GLY A 46 -33.89 -4.81 1.94
C GLY A 46 -33.57 -3.42 2.48
N ARG A 47 -34.42 -2.91 3.37
CA ARG A 47 -34.20 -1.63 4.04
C ARG A 47 -33.00 -1.75 4.98
N GLY A 48 -31.94 -1.01 4.70
CA GLY A 48 -30.70 -1.04 5.48
C GLY A 48 -29.81 -2.28 5.28
N THR A 49 -30.22 -3.25 4.46
CA THR A 49 -29.50 -4.51 4.28
C THR A 49 -28.98 -4.67 2.86
N PHE A 50 -27.74 -5.15 2.76
CA PHE A 50 -27.08 -5.45 1.50
C PHE A 50 -26.41 -6.81 1.55
N ASP A 51 -26.58 -7.57 0.46
CA ASP A 51 -25.85 -8.81 0.24
C ASP A 51 -24.49 -8.46 -0.37
N GLN A 52 -23.43 -9.07 0.15
CA GLN A 52 -22.06 -8.84 -0.31
C GLN A 52 -21.52 -10.00 -1.14
N HIS A 53 -20.70 -9.67 -2.14
CA HIS A 53 -20.01 -10.65 -2.98
C HIS A 53 -18.64 -10.13 -3.37
N ILE A 54 -17.61 -10.98 -3.34
CA ILE A 54 -16.27 -10.60 -3.82
C ILE A 54 -16.21 -10.82 -5.34
N THR A 55 -16.11 -9.72 -6.07
CA THR A 55 -16.08 -9.69 -7.54
C THR A 55 -14.66 -9.86 -8.08
N ALA A 56 -13.67 -9.33 -7.36
CA ALA A 56 -12.26 -9.45 -7.72
C ALA A 56 -11.40 -9.65 -6.47
N GLN A 57 -10.34 -10.43 -6.62
CA GLN A 57 -9.29 -10.60 -5.63
C GLN A 57 -7.94 -10.31 -6.31
N GLY A 58 -7.42 -9.12 -6.08
CA GLY A 58 -6.11 -8.69 -6.56
C GLY A 58 -4.98 -9.39 -5.83
N SER A 59 -3.76 -9.24 -6.37
CA SER A 59 -2.55 -9.76 -5.73
C SER A 59 -1.93 -8.80 -4.72
N ASP A 60 -2.37 -7.54 -4.74
CA ASP A 60 -1.96 -6.44 -3.87
C ASP A 60 -3.15 -5.46 -3.72
N TYR A 61 -2.96 -4.35 -2.99
CA TYR A 61 -4.02 -3.40 -2.63
C TYR A 61 -4.76 -2.85 -3.86
N ILE A 62 -6.09 -2.88 -3.83
CA ILE A 62 -6.92 -2.24 -4.84
C ILE A 62 -7.43 -0.91 -4.28
N ASN A 63 -7.22 0.17 -5.00
CA ASN A 63 -7.52 1.51 -4.48
C ASN A 63 -8.20 2.45 -5.47
N SER A 64 -8.32 2.05 -6.73
CA SER A 64 -9.09 2.77 -7.73
C SER A 64 -10.17 1.87 -8.30
N ILE A 65 -11.35 2.44 -8.50
CA ILE A 65 -12.51 1.74 -9.05
C ILE A 65 -13.38 2.73 -9.82
N THR A 66 -13.93 2.29 -10.94
CA THR A 66 -14.93 3.02 -11.71
C THR A 66 -15.90 2.03 -12.35
N PHE A 67 -16.95 2.54 -12.97
CA PHE A 67 -18.01 1.72 -13.56
C PHE A 67 -18.31 2.16 -14.99
N LEU A 68 -18.07 1.26 -15.95
CA LEU A 68 -18.59 1.40 -17.30
C LEU A 68 -20.09 1.09 -17.26
N ARG A 69 -20.92 2.08 -17.55
CA ARG A 69 -22.37 1.91 -17.65
C ARG A 69 -22.75 0.89 -18.72
N PRO A 70 -23.95 0.29 -18.65
CA PRO A 70 -24.46 -0.57 -19.70
C PRO A 70 -24.28 -0.01 -21.12
N THR A 71 -23.67 -0.81 -22.00
CA THR A 71 -23.53 -0.53 -23.44
C THR A 71 -24.11 -1.71 -24.24
N PRO A 72 -24.32 -1.58 -25.56
CA PRO A 72 -24.72 -2.73 -26.37
C PRO A 72 -23.75 -3.92 -26.31
N ALA A 73 -22.44 -3.66 -26.12
CA ALA A 73 -21.43 -4.70 -25.97
C ALA A 73 -21.41 -5.31 -24.56
N TYR A 74 -21.72 -4.50 -23.54
CA TYR A 74 -21.74 -4.89 -22.13
C TYR A 74 -23.07 -4.50 -21.49
N PRO A 75 -24.14 -5.32 -21.64
CA PRO A 75 -25.49 -4.96 -21.22
C PRO A 75 -25.67 -4.73 -19.71
N GLU A 76 -24.79 -5.30 -18.89
CA GLU A 76 -24.76 -5.08 -17.43
C GLU A 76 -23.75 -4.01 -17.03
N GLY A 77 -22.99 -3.46 -17.98
CA GLY A 77 -21.81 -2.64 -17.71
C GLY A 77 -20.61 -3.47 -17.25
N LEU A 78 -19.54 -2.80 -16.83
CA LEU A 78 -18.34 -3.42 -16.26
C LEU A 78 -17.86 -2.64 -15.04
N VAL A 79 -17.46 -3.35 -14.00
CA VAL A 79 -16.65 -2.77 -12.92
C VAL A 79 -15.19 -2.81 -13.35
N ILE A 80 -14.52 -1.67 -13.25
CA ILE A 80 -13.13 -1.51 -13.64
C ILE A 80 -12.34 -1.10 -12.41
N SER A 81 -11.30 -1.83 -12.06
CA SER A 81 -10.53 -1.60 -10.84
C SER A 81 -9.04 -1.71 -11.08
N GLY A 82 -8.26 -0.93 -10.34
CA GLY A 82 -6.81 -0.94 -10.38
C GLY A 82 -6.19 -0.65 -9.02
N GLY A 83 -4.90 -0.93 -8.90
CA GLY A 83 -4.19 -0.68 -7.66
C GLY A 83 -2.70 -0.96 -7.73
N ARG A 84 -2.17 -1.50 -6.63
CA ARG A 84 -0.73 -1.62 -6.39
C ARG A 84 -0.05 -2.67 -7.29
N ASP A 85 -0.80 -3.67 -7.72
CA ASP A 85 -0.35 -4.72 -8.65
C ASP A 85 -0.30 -4.26 -10.11
N THR A 86 -0.59 -2.98 -10.37
CA THR A 86 -0.41 -2.27 -11.64
C THR A 86 -1.25 -2.77 -12.81
N VAL A 87 -2.16 -3.73 -12.56
CA VAL A 87 -3.08 -4.25 -13.56
C VAL A 87 -4.44 -3.59 -13.34
N ILE A 88 -5.05 -3.13 -14.43
CA ILE A 88 -6.43 -2.67 -14.41
C ILE A 88 -7.30 -3.83 -14.93
N GLU A 89 -8.21 -4.31 -14.09
CA GLU A 89 -9.13 -5.39 -14.43
C GLU A 89 -10.50 -4.83 -14.78
N ALA A 90 -11.09 -5.28 -15.89
CA ALA A 90 -12.48 -5.05 -16.23
C ALA A 90 -13.28 -6.35 -16.05
N ARG A 91 -14.30 -6.32 -15.19
CA ARG A 91 -15.10 -7.48 -14.83
C ARG A 91 -16.59 -7.20 -14.96
N ARG A 92 -17.36 -8.26 -15.25
CA ARG A 92 -18.82 -8.18 -15.18
C ARG A 92 -19.27 -7.94 -13.73
N PRO A 93 -20.35 -7.18 -13.51
CA PRO A 93 -20.89 -6.97 -12.17
C PRO A 93 -21.24 -8.28 -11.44
N GLY A 94 -21.64 -9.31 -12.18
CA GLY A 94 -21.99 -10.63 -11.67
C GLY A 94 -20.83 -11.60 -11.43
N ALA A 95 -19.60 -11.24 -11.80
CA ALA A 95 -18.46 -12.13 -11.69
C ALA A 95 -18.09 -12.41 -10.22
N SER A 96 -17.60 -13.61 -9.98
CA SER A 96 -16.89 -13.99 -8.75
C SER A 96 -15.39 -13.76 -8.90
N ALA A 97 -14.67 -13.72 -7.78
CA ALA A 97 -13.21 -13.60 -7.79
C ALA A 97 -12.48 -14.70 -8.58
N SER A 98 -13.08 -15.90 -8.70
CA SER A 98 -12.53 -17.01 -9.49
C SER A 98 -12.80 -16.91 -10.98
N ASP A 99 -13.79 -16.11 -11.39
CA ASP A 99 -14.09 -15.94 -12.80
C ASP A 99 -12.98 -15.14 -13.49
N PRO A 100 -12.68 -15.44 -14.75
CA PRO A 100 -11.72 -14.63 -15.51
C PRO A 100 -12.25 -13.19 -15.66
N ALA A 101 -11.33 -12.23 -15.64
CA ALA A 101 -11.67 -10.87 -16.05
C ALA A 101 -12.09 -10.86 -17.53
N GLU A 102 -12.98 -9.95 -17.91
CA GLU A 102 -13.29 -9.76 -19.33
C GLU A 102 -12.02 -9.29 -20.04
N GLN A 103 -11.32 -8.34 -19.43
CA GLN A 103 -10.13 -7.71 -19.98
C GLN A 103 -9.16 -7.27 -18.89
N LEU A 104 -7.87 -7.29 -19.25
CA LEU A 104 -6.77 -6.84 -18.42
C LEU A 104 -5.98 -5.77 -19.17
N LEU A 105 -5.90 -4.57 -18.61
CA LEU A 105 -5.12 -3.48 -19.18
C LEU A 105 -3.81 -3.36 -18.42
N VAL A 106 -2.71 -3.53 -19.15
CA VAL A 106 -1.35 -3.54 -18.60
C VAL A 106 -0.53 -2.44 -19.28
N GLY A 107 0.12 -1.61 -18.47
CA GLY A 107 0.99 -0.53 -18.98
C GLY A 107 1.60 0.36 -17.90
N HIS A 108 0.91 0.50 -16.76
CA HIS A 108 1.48 1.17 -15.59
C HIS A 108 2.58 0.33 -14.94
N THR A 109 3.60 0.98 -14.39
CA THR A 109 4.74 0.33 -13.69
C THR A 109 4.74 0.57 -12.19
N ASN A 110 3.75 1.33 -11.70
CA ASN A 110 3.54 1.62 -10.29
C ASN A 110 2.03 1.69 -10.00
N ASN A 111 1.66 1.96 -8.75
CA ASN A 111 0.27 1.97 -8.27
C ASN A 111 -0.67 2.77 -9.20
N VAL A 112 -1.74 2.13 -9.68
CA VAL A 112 -2.83 2.77 -10.43
C VAL A 112 -3.84 3.32 -9.44
N CYS A 113 -3.78 4.62 -9.20
CA CYS A 113 -4.49 5.24 -8.08
C CYS A 113 -5.76 6.00 -8.46
N THR A 114 -6.05 6.14 -9.75
CA THR A 114 -7.25 6.82 -10.23
C THR A 114 -7.69 6.26 -11.58
N LEU A 115 -9.01 6.16 -11.75
CA LEU A 115 -9.67 5.62 -12.94
C LEU A 115 -10.94 6.44 -13.21
N ASP A 116 -11.25 6.67 -14.48
CA ASP A 116 -12.54 7.22 -14.91
C ASP A 116 -12.96 6.64 -16.27
N VAL A 117 -14.25 6.74 -16.60
CA VAL A 117 -14.81 6.27 -17.88
C VAL A 117 -15.46 7.44 -18.61
N SER A 118 -15.25 7.52 -19.92
CA SER A 118 -15.90 8.55 -20.73
C SER A 118 -17.43 8.42 -20.72
N PRO A 119 -18.19 9.52 -20.88
CA PRO A 119 -19.65 9.47 -20.85
C PRO A 119 -20.28 8.51 -21.85
N SER A 120 -19.69 8.39 -23.05
CA SER A 120 -20.13 7.41 -24.06
C SER A 120 -19.75 5.97 -23.72
N GLY A 121 -18.86 5.74 -22.75
CA GLY A 121 -18.31 4.43 -22.43
C GLY A 121 -17.30 3.93 -23.47
N SER A 122 -16.78 4.80 -24.35
CA SER A 122 -15.87 4.40 -25.42
C SER A 122 -14.42 4.25 -24.97
N HIS A 123 -14.03 4.87 -23.85
CA HIS A 123 -12.67 4.79 -23.33
C HIS A 123 -12.62 4.93 -21.80
N ILE A 124 -11.55 4.36 -21.25
CA ILE A 124 -11.17 4.43 -19.84
C ILE A 124 -9.95 5.35 -19.74
N VAL A 125 -9.87 6.14 -18.68
CA VAL A 125 -8.68 6.93 -18.37
C VAL A 125 -8.09 6.41 -17.06
N SER A 126 -6.78 6.24 -17.00
CA SER A 126 -6.06 5.85 -15.79
C SER A 126 -4.92 6.80 -15.46
N GLY A 127 -4.59 6.91 -14.19
CA GLY A 127 -3.43 7.66 -13.68
C GLY A 127 -2.69 6.89 -12.59
N GLY A 128 -1.37 6.98 -12.60
CA GLY A 128 -0.51 6.19 -11.72
C GLY A 128 0.60 6.97 -11.02
N TRP A 129 1.20 6.30 -10.03
CA TRP A 129 2.40 6.77 -9.31
C TRP A 129 3.69 6.63 -10.11
N ASP A 130 3.61 6.14 -11.34
CA ASP A 130 4.68 6.11 -12.33
C ASP A 130 4.74 7.42 -13.13
N GLY A 131 3.88 8.39 -12.82
CA GLY A 131 3.76 9.66 -13.53
C GLY A 131 3.15 9.51 -14.91
N LYS A 132 2.48 8.40 -15.19
CA LYS A 132 1.79 8.17 -16.45
C LYS A 132 0.29 8.35 -16.30
N ALA A 133 -0.33 8.77 -17.39
CA ALA A 133 -1.77 8.68 -17.58
C ALA A 133 -2.07 8.17 -18.98
N TYR A 134 -3.02 7.24 -19.07
CA TYR A 134 -3.35 6.54 -20.32
C TYR A 134 -4.84 6.67 -20.62
N VAL A 135 -5.16 6.72 -21.92
CA VAL A 135 -6.51 6.53 -22.45
C VAL A 135 -6.56 5.18 -23.14
N TRP A 136 -7.47 4.32 -22.68
CA TRP A 136 -7.64 2.95 -23.14
C TRP A 136 -8.94 2.84 -23.93
N SER A 137 -8.90 2.22 -25.10
CA SER A 137 -10.10 1.94 -25.87
C SER A 137 -10.92 0.83 -25.21
N VAL A 138 -12.23 1.01 -25.05
CA VAL A 138 -13.15 -0.07 -24.60
C VAL A 138 -13.52 -1.00 -25.76
N GLU A 139 -13.33 -0.59 -27.02
CA GLU A 139 -13.53 -1.46 -28.18
C GLU A 139 -12.34 -2.43 -28.35
N LYS A 140 -11.11 -1.90 -28.23
CA LYS A 140 -9.88 -2.65 -28.50
C LYS A 140 -9.17 -3.18 -27.26
N TRP A 141 -9.46 -2.60 -26.09
CA TRP A 141 -8.80 -2.92 -24.81
C TRP A 141 -7.28 -2.74 -24.82
N GLU A 142 -6.82 -1.70 -25.52
CA GLU A 142 -5.41 -1.30 -25.58
C GLU A 142 -5.26 0.20 -25.26
N ALA A 143 -4.07 0.59 -24.83
CA ALA A 143 -3.74 2.00 -24.65
C ALA A 143 -3.61 2.67 -26.02
N GLU A 144 -4.50 3.62 -26.32
CA GLU A 144 -4.48 4.37 -27.58
C GLU A 144 -3.75 5.70 -27.44
N VAL A 145 -3.82 6.31 -26.25
CA VAL A 145 -3.21 7.63 -26.01
C VAL A 145 -2.44 7.64 -24.68
N SER A 146 -1.20 8.14 -24.73
CA SER A 146 -0.42 8.54 -23.56
C SER A 146 -0.58 10.05 -23.33
N LEU A 147 -1.01 10.44 -22.13
CA LEU A 147 -1.14 11.84 -21.73
C LEU A 147 0.16 12.31 -21.07
N THR A 148 0.92 13.16 -21.75
CA THR A 148 2.29 13.53 -21.36
C THR A 148 2.36 14.82 -20.53
N GLY A 149 3.54 15.13 -19.99
CA GLY A 149 3.77 16.35 -19.21
C GLY A 149 3.74 16.14 -17.70
N HIS A 150 3.80 14.89 -17.23
CA HIS A 150 3.72 14.46 -15.82
C HIS A 150 5.05 13.90 -15.27
N GLU A 151 6.16 14.16 -15.96
CA GLU A 151 7.45 13.54 -15.71
C GLU A 151 7.96 13.83 -14.29
N GLY A 152 8.34 12.78 -13.54
CA GLY A 152 8.84 12.89 -12.17
C GLY A 152 7.77 13.14 -11.09
N THR A 153 6.49 13.05 -11.45
CA THR A 153 5.35 13.36 -10.56
C THR A 153 4.38 12.18 -10.49
N SER A 154 3.41 12.17 -9.58
CA SER A 154 2.36 11.13 -9.57
C SER A 154 1.03 11.71 -10.05
N VAL A 155 0.34 11.03 -10.96
CA VAL A 155 -1.00 11.43 -11.42
C VAL A 155 -2.02 10.88 -10.45
N TRP A 156 -2.55 11.73 -9.58
CA TRP A 156 -3.46 11.33 -8.49
C TRP A 156 -4.94 11.45 -8.84
N ALA A 157 -5.29 12.22 -9.87
CA ALA A 157 -6.67 12.30 -10.35
C ALA A 157 -6.70 12.33 -11.88
N VAL A 158 -7.67 11.61 -12.44
CA VAL A 158 -8.04 11.69 -13.86
C VAL A 158 -9.56 11.85 -13.98
N LEU A 159 -9.99 12.56 -15.02
CA LEU A 159 -11.39 12.81 -15.31
C LEU A 159 -11.58 12.78 -16.83
N ALA A 160 -12.39 11.85 -17.31
CA ALA A 160 -12.89 11.85 -18.69
C ALA A 160 -14.08 12.82 -18.77
N LEU A 161 -13.77 14.11 -18.87
CA LEU A 161 -14.72 15.23 -18.76
C LEU A 161 -15.79 15.20 -19.87
N ASP A 162 -15.41 14.74 -21.05
CA ASP A 162 -16.29 14.34 -22.14
C ASP A 162 -15.54 13.30 -23.01
N ASP A 163 -16.09 12.93 -24.17
CA ASP A 163 -15.48 11.92 -25.05
C ASP A 163 -14.23 12.41 -25.81
N LYS A 164 -13.87 13.68 -25.68
CA LYS A 164 -12.71 14.30 -26.34
C LYS A 164 -11.80 15.02 -25.35
N THR A 165 -12.29 15.36 -24.18
CA THR A 165 -11.56 16.14 -23.19
C THR A 165 -11.23 15.29 -21.97
N VAL A 166 -9.94 15.16 -21.67
CA VAL A 166 -9.45 14.53 -20.44
C VAL A 166 -8.79 15.58 -19.56
N VAL A 167 -9.04 15.51 -18.27
CA VAL A 167 -8.38 16.36 -17.26
C VAL A 167 -7.60 15.47 -16.32
N THR A 168 -6.36 15.83 -16.03
CA THR A 168 -5.52 15.13 -15.05
C THR A 168 -5.05 16.11 -13.97
N ALA A 169 -4.77 15.60 -12.79
CA ALA A 169 -4.13 16.37 -11.73
C ALA A 169 -3.02 15.56 -11.06
N SER A 170 -1.92 16.25 -10.71
CA SER A 170 -0.70 15.62 -10.24
C SER A 170 -0.17 16.27 -8.95
N THR A 171 0.77 15.58 -8.30
CA THR A 171 1.52 16.03 -7.12
C THR A 171 2.32 17.30 -7.32
N ASP A 172 2.51 17.73 -8.57
CA ASP A 172 3.17 18.97 -8.94
C ASP A 172 2.27 20.22 -8.86
N LYS A 173 1.08 20.08 -8.28
CA LYS A 173 0.09 21.15 -8.10
C LYS A 173 -0.51 21.68 -9.41
N ASN A 174 -0.42 20.90 -10.49
CA ASN A 174 -0.98 21.28 -11.78
C ASN A 174 -2.18 20.41 -12.15
N ILE A 175 -3.20 21.06 -12.71
CA ILE A 175 -4.30 20.41 -13.43
C ILE A 175 -4.05 20.62 -14.92
N ARG A 176 -4.03 19.54 -15.71
CA ARG A 176 -3.77 19.59 -17.15
C ARG A 176 -5.00 19.16 -17.91
N VAL A 177 -5.32 19.89 -18.97
CA VAL A 177 -6.46 19.63 -19.86
C VAL A 177 -5.93 19.14 -21.20
N PHE A 178 -6.47 18.02 -21.69
CA PHE A 178 -6.06 17.38 -22.94
C PHE A 178 -7.25 17.31 -23.89
N ASP A 179 -6.98 17.54 -25.18
CA ASP A 179 -7.93 17.33 -26.27
C ASP A 179 -7.46 16.11 -27.08
N LEU A 180 -8.18 15.00 -26.96
CA LEU A 180 -7.88 13.73 -27.61
C LEU A 180 -7.94 13.84 -29.14
N GLY A 181 -8.67 14.82 -29.68
CA GLY A 181 -8.69 15.11 -31.12
C GLY A 181 -7.40 15.72 -31.65
N LYS A 182 -6.51 16.17 -30.76
CA LYS A 182 -5.18 16.74 -31.09
C LYS A 182 -4.03 15.79 -30.81
N THR A 183 -4.34 14.51 -30.58
CA THR A 183 -3.34 13.46 -30.39
C THR A 183 -2.46 13.32 -31.64
N VAL A 184 -1.15 13.23 -31.44
CA VAL A 184 -0.17 12.99 -32.52
C VAL A 184 0.62 11.74 -32.16
N ALA A 185 0.60 10.74 -33.06
CA ALA A 185 1.33 9.48 -32.89
C ALA A 185 1.03 8.73 -31.57
N GLY A 186 -0.21 8.80 -31.07
CA GLY A 186 -0.61 8.15 -29.81
C GLY A 186 -0.21 8.92 -28.55
N GLU A 187 0.26 10.16 -28.68
CA GLU A 187 0.57 11.03 -27.54
C GLU A 187 -0.27 12.31 -27.60
N ALA A 188 -0.82 12.72 -26.45
CA ALA A 188 -1.51 13.98 -26.30
C ALA A 188 -0.75 14.86 -25.31
N GLN A 189 -0.36 16.05 -25.79
CA GLN A 189 0.21 17.10 -24.95
C GLN A 189 -0.91 17.91 -24.28
N PRO A 190 -0.66 18.53 -23.11
CA PRO A 190 -1.64 19.40 -22.47
C PRO A 190 -2.02 20.56 -23.40
N LEU A 191 -3.31 20.74 -23.65
CA LEU A 191 -3.87 21.92 -24.31
C LEU A 191 -3.73 23.16 -23.42
N SER A 192 -3.92 22.99 -22.12
CA SER A 192 -3.72 24.03 -21.10
C SER A 192 -3.37 23.43 -19.76
N THR A 193 -2.69 24.23 -18.94
CA THR A 193 -2.32 23.90 -17.56
C THR A 193 -2.88 24.94 -16.62
N ILE A 194 -3.58 24.51 -15.59
CA ILE A 194 -4.08 25.31 -14.48
C ILE A 194 -3.14 25.08 -13.30
N HIS A 195 -2.47 26.14 -12.87
CA HIS A 195 -1.58 26.10 -11.70
C HIS A 195 -2.41 26.33 -10.43
N THR A 196 -2.25 25.43 -9.47
CA THR A 196 -3.00 25.49 -8.21
C THR A 196 -2.07 25.75 -7.03
N PRO A 197 -2.56 26.34 -5.93
CA PRO A 197 -1.70 26.71 -4.80
C PRO A 197 -1.17 25.49 -4.02
N ASP A 198 -1.86 24.35 -4.11
CA ASP A 198 -1.51 23.14 -3.38
C ASP A 198 -1.87 21.87 -4.15
N ILE A 199 -1.32 20.73 -3.70
CA ILE A 199 -1.44 19.43 -4.34
C ILE A 199 -2.91 19.06 -4.49
N VAL A 200 -3.26 18.59 -5.69
CA VAL A 200 -4.61 18.15 -6.03
C VAL A 200 -4.75 16.66 -5.76
N ARG A 201 -5.80 16.28 -5.03
CA ARG A 201 -6.06 14.89 -4.62
C ARG A 201 -7.20 14.25 -5.41
N ALA A 202 -8.22 15.01 -5.79
CA ALA A 202 -9.32 14.53 -6.64
C ALA A 202 -9.84 15.62 -7.59
N LEU A 203 -10.49 15.16 -8.67
CA LEU A 203 -11.22 15.97 -9.63
C LEU A 203 -12.65 15.46 -9.72
N CYS A 204 -13.61 16.35 -9.93
CA CYS A 204 -14.98 15.97 -10.24
C CYS A 204 -15.58 16.92 -11.29
N ARG A 205 -16.31 16.35 -12.25
CA ARG A 205 -17.09 17.07 -13.26
C ARG A 205 -18.32 17.67 -12.60
N LEU A 206 -18.57 18.95 -12.88
CA LEU A 206 -19.82 19.60 -12.49
C LEU A 206 -20.88 19.43 -13.60
N PRO A 207 -22.17 19.35 -13.26
CA PRO A 207 -23.24 19.33 -14.27
C PRO A 207 -23.20 20.56 -15.18
N ALA A 208 -23.55 20.38 -16.45
CA ALA A 208 -23.65 21.49 -17.39
C ALA A 208 -24.64 22.55 -16.87
N GLY A 209 -24.22 23.81 -16.87
CA GLY A 209 -25.02 24.91 -16.34
C GLY A 209 -25.04 24.98 -14.80
N HIS A 210 -24.11 24.32 -14.10
CA HIS A 210 -23.92 24.48 -12.66
C HIS A 210 -23.90 25.98 -12.27
N ALA A 211 -24.54 26.33 -11.15
CA ALA A 211 -24.81 27.71 -10.78
C ALA A 211 -23.56 28.60 -10.61
N SER A 212 -22.40 28.00 -10.33
CA SER A 212 -21.12 28.73 -10.28
C SER A 212 -20.54 29.07 -11.66
N GLY A 213 -20.99 28.42 -12.73
CA GLY A 213 -20.42 28.51 -14.07
C GLY A 213 -19.05 27.82 -14.24
N ALA A 214 -18.67 26.93 -13.32
CA ALA A 214 -17.46 26.12 -13.39
C ALA A 214 -17.72 24.77 -14.10
N ASP A 215 -16.67 24.24 -14.71
CA ASP A 215 -16.69 22.95 -15.43
C ASP A 215 -16.30 21.79 -14.50
N ILE A 216 -15.34 22.05 -13.60
CA ILE A 216 -14.78 21.06 -12.67
C ILE A 216 -14.64 21.62 -11.26
N VAL A 217 -14.55 20.73 -10.29
CA VAL A 217 -14.08 21.00 -8.93
C VAL A 217 -12.85 20.14 -8.63
N SER A 218 -11.87 20.74 -7.96
CA SER A 218 -10.67 20.06 -7.46
C SER A 218 -10.63 20.09 -5.93
N SER A 219 -10.10 19.03 -5.33
CA SER A 219 -9.83 18.96 -3.88
C SER A 219 -8.34 18.94 -3.61
N HIS A 220 -7.93 19.51 -2.47
CA HIS A 220 -6.53 19.79 -2.19
C HIS A 220 -6.10 19.36 -0.78
N ASN A 221 -4.78 19.36 -0.55
CA ASN A 221 -4.19 19.12 0.77
C ASN A 221 -4.47 20.27 1.77
N ASP A 222 -4.63 21.50 1.30
CA ASP A 222 -4.99 22.63 2.17
C ASP A 222 -6.44 22.62 2.69
N GLY A 223 -7.21 21.56 2.42
CA GLY A 223 -8.60 21.45 2.84
C GLY A 223 -9.59 22.27 2.01
N VAL A 224 -9.13 22.98 0.99
CA VAL A 224 -9.98 23.85 0.16
C VAL A 224 -10.41 23.11 -1.09
N LEU A 225 -11.69 23.21 -1.45
CA LEU A 225 -12.18 22.80 -2.76
C LEU A 225 -12.21 24.01 -3.68
N ARG A 226 -11.84 23.85 -4.95
CA ARG A 226 -11.76 24.95 -5.91
C ARG A 226 -12.53 24.64 -7.18
N LEU A 227 -13.36 25.58 -7.62
CA LEU A 227 -14.22 25.44 -8.79
C LEU A 227 -13.59 26.18 -9.95
N TRP A 228 -13.35 25.49 -11.04
CA TRP A 228 -12.59 26.01 -12.18
C TRP A 228 -13.38 25.92 -13.46
N ARG A 229 -13.16 26.89 -14.34
CA ARG A 229 -13.30 26.67 -15.78
C ARG A 229 -12.03 26.07 -16.36
N LEU A 230 -12.16 25.34 -17.47
CA LEU A 230 -11.00 24.70 -18.12
C LEU A 230 -9.94 25.68 -18.64
N ASN A 231 -10.31 26.94 -18.84
CA ASN A 231 -9.36 28.01 -19.19
C ASN A 231 -8.52 28.50 -18.00
N GLY A 232 -8.66 27.89 -16.81
CA GLY A 232 -7.93 28.24 -15.60
C GLY A 232 -8.59 29.32 -14.75
N GLN A 233 -9.77 29.82 -15.12
CA GLN A 233 -10.50 30.78 -14.31
C GLN A 233 -11.04 30.11 -13.04
N LEU A 234 -10.58 30.59 -11.87
CA LEU A 234 -11.14 30.23 -10.57
C LEU A 234 -12.50 30.92 -10.37
N MET A 235 -13.55 30.14 -10.17
CA MET A 235 -14.92 30.61 -10.01
C MET A 235 -15.32 30.76 -8.54
N ALA A 236 -14.85 29.84 -7.68
CA ALA A 236 -15.13 29.87 -6.25
C ALA A 236 -14.14 28.99 -5.46
N GLU A 237 -14.00 29.28 -4.17
CA GLU A 237 -13.36 28.42 -3.19
C GLU A 237 -14.39 27.99 -2.13
N LEU A 238 -14.35 26.73 -1.72
CA LEU A 238 -15.18 26.19 -0.65
C LEU A 238 -14.26 25.82 0.49
N ARG A 239 -14.44 26.51 1.62
CA ARG A 239 -13.60 26.40 2.81
C ARG A 239 -14.42 25.78 3.94
N GLY A 240 -13.86 24.79 4.61
CA GLY A 240 -14.50 24.17 5.75
C GLY A 240 -13.88 22.86 6.20
N HIS A 241 -13.23 22.10 5.30
CA HIS A 241 -12.29 21.06 5.74
C HIS A 241 -10.99 21.72 6.21
N ASP A 242 -10.39 21.15 7.25
CA ASP A 242 -9.18 21.68 7.88
C ASP A 242 -7.90 20.93 7.45
N ILE A 243 -8.06 19.85 6.67
CA ILE A 243 -6.99 18.95 6.21
C ILE A 243 -7.38 18.28 4.89
N PHE A 244 -6.57 17.33 4.43
CA PHE A 244 -6.61 16.67 3.13
C PHE A 244 -8.01 16.20 2.74
N VAL A 245 -8.45 16.61 1.55
CA VAL A 245 -9.71 16.18 0.95
C VAL A 245 -9.42 15.17 -0.15
N TYR A 246 -9.78 13.92 0.08
CA TYR A 246 -9.35 12.79 -0.75
C TYR A 246 -10.24 12.51 -1.94
N SER A 247 -11.53 12.85 -1.88
CA SER A 247 -12.49 12.47 -2.91
C SER A 247 -13.63 13.45 -3.05
N LEU A 248 -14.18 13.52 -4.27
CA LEU A 248 -15.24 14.42 -4.68
C LEU A 248 -16.29 13.69 -5.51
N ALA A 249 -17.56 14.05 -5.31
CA ALA A 249 -18.65 13.67 -6.20
C ALA A 249 -19.61 14.85 -6.40
N ALA A 250 -20.29 14.90 -7.53
CA ALA A 250 -21.34 15.88 -7.79
C ALA A 250 -22.70 15.19 -7.83
N LEU A 251 -23.67 15.73 -7.11
CA LEU A 251 -25.07 15.31 -7.21
C LEU A 251 -25.69 15.86 -8.50
N PRO A 252 -26.75 15.22 -9.04
CA PRO A 252 -27.52 15.77 -10.15
C PRO A 252 -28.08 17.18 -9.88
N THR A 253 -28.27 17.54 -8.61
CA THR A 253 -28.71 18.87 -8.15
C THR A 253 -27.64 19.96 -8.32
N GLY A 254 -26.40 19.58 -8.60
CA GLY A 254 -25.23 20.45 -8.59
C GLY A 254 -24.57 20.59 -7.22
N GLU A 255 -25.12 20.00 -6.16
CA GLU A 255 -24.42 19.96 -4.86
C GLU A 255 -23.14 19.11 -4.96
N ILE A 256 -22.09 19.54 -4.28
CA ILE A 256 -20.79 18.86 -4.26
C ILE A 256 -20.67 18.07 -2.97
N ILE A 257 -20.15 16.85 -3.04
CA ILE A 257 -19.87 15.97 -1.92
C ILE A 257 -18.35 15.83 -1.80
N SER A 258 -17.80 15.95 -0.60
CA SER A 258 -16.38 15.75 -0.34
C SER A 258 -16.13 14.84 0.84
N GLY A 259 -15.17 13.93 0.71
CA GLY A 259 -14.67 13.09 1.80
C GLY A 259 -13.22 13.44 2.15
N ALA A 260 -12.92 13.55 3.44
CA ALA A 260 -11.64 14.08 3.91
C ALA A 260 -11.05 13.32 5.10
N GLU A 261 -9.79 13.64 5.42
CA GLU A 261 -9.06 13.19 6.61
C GLU A 261 -9.57 13.81 7.91
N ASP A 262 -10.43 14.82 7.84
CA ASP A 262 -11.08 15.37 9.03
C ASP A 262 -12.19 14.48 9.59
N ARG A 263 -12.34 13.27 9.05
CA ARG A 263 -13.37 12.25 9.35
C ARG A 263 -14.76 12.59 8.83
N THR A 264 -14.88 13.57 7.95
CA THR A 264 -16.19 14.03 7.50
C THR A 264 -16.43 13.80 6.02
N VAL A 265 -17.70 13.51 5.71
CA VAL A 265 -18.29 13.80 4.42
C VAL A 265 -19.02 15.14 4.53
N ARG A 266 -18.76 16.07 3.61
CA ARG A 266 -19.46 17.36 3.56
C ARG A 266 -20.29 17.49 2.31
N VAL A 267 -21.46 18.12 2.47
CA VAL A 267 -22.38 18.46 1.38
C VAL A 267 -22.34 19.96 1.18
N TRP A 268 -22.09 20.38 -0.05
CA TRP A 268 -21.92 21.78 -0.41
C TRP A 268 -23.00 22.23 -1.37
N ARG A 269 -23.59 23.39 -1.09
CA ARG A 269 -24.52 24.08 -1.99
C ARG A 269 -24.00 25.48 -2.26
N GLY A 270 -23.62 25.73 -3.51
CA GLY A 270 -22.86 26.94 -3.84
C GLY A 270 -21.54 26.94 -3.08
N THR A 271 -21.27 27.98 -2.30
CA THR A 271 -20.07 28.09 -1.46
C THR A 271 -20.28 27.67 -0.01
N GLU A 272 -21.50 27.27 0.36
CA GLU A 272 -21.86 26.95 1.74
C GLU A 272 -21.83 25.45 1.99
N CYS A 273 -21.24 25.04 3.12
CA CYS A 273 -21.40 23.69 3.65
C CYS A 273 -22.78 23.60 4.29
N VAL A 274 -23.68 22.83 3.68
CA VAL A 274 -25.09 22.69 4.14
C VAL A 274 -25.30 21.47 5.02
N GLN A 275 -24.33 20.55 5.06
CA GLN A 275 -24.36 19.40 5.96
C GLN A 275 -22.94 18.85 6.19
N VAL A 276 -22.64 18.51 7.44
CA VAL A 276 -21.47 17.70 7.83
C VAL A 276 -21.94 16.34 8.34
N ILE A 277 -21.39 15.26 7.78
CA ILE A 277 -21.64 13.87 8.18
C ILE A 277 -20.33 13.32 8.75
N THR A 278 -20.31 12.92 10.01
CA THR A 278 -19.10 12.44 10.70
C THR A 278 -19.00 10.92 10.66
N HIS A 279 -17.84 10.38 10.33
CA HIS A 279 -17.60 8.94 10.32
C HIS A 279 -16.83 8.50 11.58
N PRO A 280 -17.06 7.27 12.07
CA PRO A 280 -16.27 6.66 13.14
C PRO A 280 -14.93 6.11 12.60
N ALA A 281 -14.31 6.86 11.69
CA ALA A 281 -13.11 6.50 10.97
C ALA A 281 -12.18 7.71 10.93
N ILE A 282 -10.90 7.51 10.67
CA ILE A 282 -9.93 8.61 10.67
C ILE A 282 -9.88 9.29 9.30
N SER A 283 -10.03 8.53 8.22
CA SER A 283 -10.11 9.10 6.87
C SER A 283 -11.35 8.60 6.14
N VAL A 284 -12.03 9.52 5.45
CA VAL A 284 -12.98 9.16 4.39
C VAL A 284 -12.24 9.24 3.05
N TRP A 285 -11.88 8.10 2.49
CA TRP A 285 -11.01 8.00 1.33
C TRP A 285 -11.74 8.23 0.01
N SER A 286 -12.99 7.82 -0.08
CA SER A 286 -13.74 7.84 -1.34
C SER A 286 -15.21 8.17 -1.10
N VAL A 287 -15.78 8.98 -1.99
CA VAL A 287 -17.23 9.26 -2.05
C VAL A 287 -17.73 9.09 -3.47
N ALA A 288 -18.96 8.61 -3.62
CA ALA A 288 -19.66 8.58 -4.90
C ALA A 288 -21.14 8.97 -4.72
N ALA A 289 -21.71 9.55 -5.77
CA ALA A 289 -23.10 9.97 -5.84
C ALA A 289 -23.88 9.05 -6.78
N CYS A 290 -25.04 8.57 -6.35
CA CYS A 290 -25.95 7.86 -7.23
C CYS A 290 -26.65 8.88 -8.15
N PRO A 291 -26.53 8.76 -9.48
CA PRO A 291 -27.15 9.70 -10.41
C PRO A 291 -28.68 9.63 -10.39
N ASP A 292 -29.26 8.48 -10.03
CA ASP A 292 -30.71 8.27 -10.12
C ASP A 292 -31.44 8.71 -8.84
N THR A 293 -30.88 8.39 -7.67
CA THR A 293 -31.53 8.68 -6.38
C THR A 293 -30.95 9.89 -5.67
N GLY A 294 -29.75 10.33 -6.05
CA GLY A 294 -28.98 11.32 -5.31
C GLY A 294 -28.42 10.80 -3.98
N ASP A 295 -28.51 9.50 -3.69
CA ASP A 295 -27.89 8.88 -2.51
C ASP A 295 -26.36 8.96 -2.60
N ILE A 296 -25.71 8.99 -1.43
CA ILE A 296 -24.25 9.08 -1.32
C ILE A 296 -23.72 7.77 -0.78
N VAL A 297 -22.59 7.32 -1.29
CA VAL A 297 -21.81 6.24 -0.69
C VAL A 297 -20.41 6.74 -0.34
N SER A 298 -19.86 6.25 0.76
CA SER A 298 -18.51 6.58 1.22
C SER A 298 -17.74 5.33 1.62
N GLY A 299 -16.45 5.28 1.30
CA GLY A 299 -15.48 4.32 1.82
C GLY A 299 -14.50 4.99 2.77
N ALA A 300 -14.23 4.35 3.90
CA ALA A 300 -13.44 4.93 4.99
C ALA A 300 -12.33 3.99 5.51
N SER A 301 -11.44 4.55 6.35
CA SER A 301 -10.27 3.85 6.90
C SER A 301 -10.61 2.72 7.88
N ASP A 302 -11.85 2.64 8.35
CA ASP A 302 -12.35 1.59 9.24
C ASP A 302 -12.82 0.32 8.51
N GLY A 303 -12.64 0.26 7.18
CA GLY A 303 -13.06 -0.88 6.36
C GLY A 303 -14.56 -0.93 6.09
N VAL A 304 -15.33 0.10 6.47
CA VAL A 304 -16.79 0.10 6.32
C VAL A 304 -17.23 1.03 5.18
N VAL A 305 -18.07 0.51 4.29
CA VAL A 305 -18.80 1.32 3.31
C VAL A 305 -20.07 1.84 3.97
N ARG A 306 -20.40 3.12 3.78
CA ARG A 306 -21.64 3.72 4.33
C ARG A 306 -22.46 4.35 3.22
N VAL A 307 -23.76 4.10 3.24
CA VAL A 307 -24.73 4.68 2.30
C VAL A 307 -25.59 5.68 3.06
N PHE A 308 -25.77 6.88 2.49
CA PHE A 308 -26.61 7.93 3.04
C PHE A 308 -27.67 8.36 2.03
N THR A 309 -28.88 8.65 2.51
CA THR A 309 -30.04 8.97 1.66
C THR A 309 -30.84 10.13 2.21
N ARG A 310 -31.52 10.85 1.32
CA ARG A 310 -32.55 11.85 1.67
C ARG A 310 -33.97 11.27 1.64
N SER A 311 -34.14 10.02 1.19
CA SER A 311 -35.45 9.36 1.07
C SER A 311 -35.81 8.65 2.37
N GLU A 312 -36.92 9.05 3.00
CA GLU A 312 -37.43 8.46 4.24
C GLU A 312 -37.61 6.93 4.14
N GLU A 313 -38.00 6.42 2.97
CA GLU A 313 -38.20 4.99 2.71
C GLU A 313 -36.91 4.17 2.77
N ARG A 314 -35.75 4.81 2.55
CA ARG A 314 -34.43 4.17 2.52
C ARG A 314 -33.57 4.48 3.75
N VAL A 315 -34.03 5.36 4.64
CA VAL A 315 -33.36 5.62 5.93
C VAL A 315 -33.30 4.32 6.72
N ALA A 316 -32.19 4.04 7.39
CA ALA A 316 -32.04 2.87 8.23
C ALA A 316 -33.07 2.84 9.38
N ASP A 317 -33.22 1.70 10.05
CA ASP A 317 -34.01 1.64 11.28
C ASP A 317 -33.30 2.38 12.44
N ALA A 318 -34.05 2.59 13.53
CA ALA A 318 -33.56 3.33 14.69
C ALA A 318 -32.39 2.64 15.39
N GLU A 319 -32.30 1.31 15.32
CA GLU A 319 -31.22 0.53 15.96
C GLU A 319 -29.91 0.73 15.21
N ALA A 320 -29.93 0.63 13.87
CA ALA A 320 -28.77 0.87 13.02
C ALA A 320 -28.28 2.33 13.11
N ILE A 321 -29.19 3.30 13.19
CA ILE A 321 -28.83 4.72 13.41
C ILE A 321 -28.18 4.90 14.78
N ALA A 322 -28.78 4.34 15.84
CA ALA A 322 -28.23 4.44 17.19
C ALA A 322 -26.83 3.81 17.28
N SER A 323 -26.63 2.65 16.64
CA SER A 323 -25.31 1.98 16.58
C SER A 323 -24.27 2.82 15.85
N TYR A 324 -24.63 3.46 14.74
CA TYR A 324 -23.75 4.39 14.05
C TYR A 324 -23.41 5.60 14.93
N ASP A 325 -24.40 6.24 15.54
CA ASP A 325 -24.18 7.39 16.42
C ASP A 325 -23.31 7.02 17.63
N GLU A 326 -23.48 5.83 18.21
CA GLU A 326 -22.64 5.33 19.28
C GLU A 326 -21.21 5.09 18.81
N SER A 327 -21.00 4.51 17.62
CA SER A 327 -19.67 4.33 17.06
C SER A 327 -18.95 5.67 16.80
N VAL A 328 -19.69 6.69 16.36
CA VAL A 328 -19.15 8.05 16.16
C VAL A 328 -18.76 8.67 17.50
N LYS A 329 -19.60 8.53 18.54
CA LYS A 329 -19.29 9.01 19.90
C LYS A 329 -18.10 8.28 20.54
N ALA A 330 -17.98 6.98 20.29
CA ALA A 330 -16.88 6.15 20.78
C ALA A 330 -15.57 6.41 20.04
N SER A 331 -15.61 7.03 18.86
CA SER A 331 -14.41 7.34 18.10
C SER A 331 -13.55 8.40 18.82
N ALA A 332 -12.29 8.04 19.08
CA ALA A 332 -11.34 8.95 19.73
C ALA A 332 -10.90 10.06 18.76
N ILE A 333 -10.83 11.30 19.26
CA ILE A 333 -10.32 12.46 18.54
C ILE A 333 -8.97 12.83 19.14
N PRO A 334 -7.87 12.82 18.36
CA PRO A 334 -6.59 13.32 18.85
C PRO A 334 -6.68 14.81 19.22
N ALA A 335 -6.25 15.18 20.43
CA ALA A 335 -6.28 16.55 20.94
C ALA A 335 -5.47 17.58 20.11
N ASN A 336 -4.52 17.12 19.27
CA ASN A 336 -3.50 17.96 18.65
C ASN A 336 -3.83 18.55 17.28
N LYS A 337 -5.11 18.67 16.89
CA LYS A 337 -5.46 19.23 15.56
C LYS A 337 -4.93 20.65 15.30
N ASP A 338 -4.61 21.44 16.34
CA ASP A 338 -4.21 22.85 16.21
C ASP A 338 -2.80 23.21 16.73
N GLY A 339 -1.95 22.23 17.07
CA GLY A 339 -0.57 22.51 17.51
C GLY A 339 -0.42 23.26 18.86
N GLY A 340 -1.51 23.45 19.59
CA GLY A 340 -1.53 23.99 20.96
C GLY A 340 -2.27 23.02 21.90
N GLY A 341 -1.66 22.66 23.02
CA GLY A 341 -2.28 21.78 24.01
C GLY A 341 -3.63 22.32 24.50
N ILE A 342 -4.63 21.44 24.62
CA ILE A 342 -5.97 21.81 25.09
C ILE A 342 -5.90 22.21 26.56
N ASN A 343 -6.24 23.46 26.87
CA ASN A 343 -6.35 23.90 28.26
C ASN A 343 -7.68 23.43 28.86
N LYS A 344 -7.64 22.26 29.51
CA LYS A 344 -8.80 21.58 30.10
C LYS A 344 -9.55 22.40 31.15
N GLU A 345 -8.88 23.36 31.79
CA GLU A 345 -9.44 24.21 32.86
C GLU A 345 -10.31 25.35 32.29
N LYS A 346 -10.16 25.68 31.01
CA LYS A 346 -10.91 26.75 30.33
C LYS A 346 -12.07 26.23 29.48
N LEU A 347 -12.24 24.91 29.38
CA LEU A 347 -13.32 24.32 28.60
C LEU A 347 -14.66 24.48 29.33
N PRO A 348 -15.74 24.84 28.61
CA PRO A 348 -17.07 24.87 29.20
C PRO A 348 -17.57 23.46 29.55
N GLY A 349 -18.49 23.37 30.52
CA GLY A 349 -19.13 22.13 30.91
C GLY A 349 -20.32 21.76 30.01
N PRO A 350 -21.00 20.63 30.28
CA PRO A 350 -22.10 20.13 29.45
C PRO A 350 -23.32 21.07 29.37
N GLU A 351 -23.42 22.07 30.25
CA GLU A 351 -24.44 23.10 30.19
C GLU A 351 -24.34 24.00 28.95
N PHE A 352 -23.15 24.15 28.36
CA PHE A 352 -22.94 25.03 27.20
C PHE A 352 -23.78 24.60 26.00
N ILE A 353 -23.74 23.31 25.66
CA ILE A 353 -24.48 22.76 24.51
C ILE A 353 -26.00 22.77 24.72
N ARG A 354 -26.47 22.91 25.97
CA ARG A 354 -27.90 23.04 26.29
C ARG A 354 -28.39 24.50 26.25
N THR A 355 -27.48 25.46 26.40
CA THR A 355 -27.83 26.89 26.58
C THR A 355 -27.43 27.77 25.40
N LYS A 356 -26.44 27.37 24.60
CA LYS A 356 -25.94 28.14 23.46
C LYS A 356 -26.08 27.36 22.16
N ALA A 357 -26.71 27.98 21.18
CA ALA A 357 -26.76 27.47 19.81
C ALA A 357 -25.46 27.80 19.05
N GLY A 358 -25.07 26.93 18.12
CA GLY A 358 -23.99 27.23 17.17
C GLY A 358 -24.42 28.27 16.13
N THR A 359 -23.44 28.90 15.48
CA THR A 359 -23.66 29.98 14.51
C THR A 359 -23.48 29.54 13.07
N LYS A 360 -22.86 28.37 12.82
CA LYS A 360 -22.60 27.83 11.48
C LYS A 360 -22.60 26.30 11.49
N GLU A 361 -23.01 25.69 10.38
CA GLU A 361 -22.94 24.23 10.17
C GLU A 361 -21.51 23.74 10.36
N GLY A 362 -21.34 22.64 11.09
CA GLY A 362 -20.01 22.07 11.30
C GLY A 362 -19.17 22.78 12.37
N GLN A 363 -19.70 23.80 13.07
CA GLN A 363 -18.97 24.44 14.16
C GLN A 363 -18.62 23.41 15.24
N VAL A 364 -17.34 23.29 15.58
CA VAL A 364 -16.86 22.38 16.64
C VAL A 364 -16.80 23.11 17.98
N GLN A 365 -17.22 22.43 19.05
CA GLN A 365 -17.10 22.87 20.43
C GLN A 365 -16.59 21.73 21.29
N MET A 366 -15.50 21.95 22.02
CA MET A 366 -15.01 21.01 23.03
C MET A 366 -15.73 21.26 24.35
N ILE A 367 -16.18 20.18 24.99
CA ILE A 367 -16.90 20.17 26.27
C ILE A 367 -16.15 19.28 27.25
N ARG A 368 -15.92 19.76 28.46
CA ARG A 368 -15.44 18.92 29.56
C ARG A 368 -16.63 18.24 30.20
N GLU A 369 -16.72 16.92 30.08
CA GLU A 369 -17.79 16.10 30.64
C GLU A 369 -17.66 15.96 32.17
N ASP A 370 -18.74 15.54 32.84
CA ASP A 370 -18.79 15.37 34.30
C ASP A 370 -17.77 14.33 34.83
N ASN A 371 -17.35 13.40 33.97
CA ASN A 371 -16.35 12.36 34.27
C ASN A 371 -14.90 12.82 33.95
N GLU A 372 -14.67 14.12 33.75
CA GLU A 372 -13.39 14.74 33.38
C GLU A 372 -12.86 14.42 31.97
N SER A 373 -13.55 13.61 31.19
CA SER A 373 -13.23 13.43 29.77
C SER A 373 -13.59 14.68 28.96
N ILE A 374 -12.95 14.85 27.80
CA ILE A 374 -13.28 15.94 26.88
C ILE A 374 -14.02 15.32 25.71
N SER A 375 -15.16 15.87 25.32
CA SER A 375 -15.89 15.45 24.12
C SER A 375 -15.97 16.60 23.14
N ALA A 376 -15.85 16.31 21.85
CA ALA A 376 -16.10 17.29 20.81
C ALA A 376 -17.54 17.15 20.31
N TYR A 377 -18.20 18.29 20.14
CA TYR A 377 -19.53 18.40 19.59
C TYR A 377 -19.48 19.26 18.33
N THR A 378 -20.29 18.91 17.35
CA THR A 378 -20.44 19.66 16.09
C THR A 378 -21.86 20.19 15.97
N TRP A 379 -22.02 21.47 15.63
CA TRP A 379 -23.33 22.07 15.43
C TRP A 379 -23.95 21.65 14.09
N SER A 380 -25.19 21.17 14.14
CA SER A 380 -26.02 20.91 12.97
C SER A 380 -27.13 21.96 12.87
N MET A 381 -27.07 22.82 11.84
CA MET A 381 -28.10 23.79 11.48
C MET A 381 -29.39 23.09 11.05
N ALA A 382 -29.30 21.90 10.46
CA ALA A 382 -30.48 21.16 10.01
C ALA A 382 -31.32 20.64 11.17
N SER A 383 -30.67 20.14 12.23
CA SER A 383 -31.34 19.63 13.42
C SER A 383 -31.40 20.64 14.58
N GLN A 384 -30.77 21.81 14.41
CA GLN A 384 -30.68 22.89 15.42
C GLN A 384 -30.17 22.38 16.77
N GLN A 385 -29.17 21.50 16.75
CA GLN A 385 -28.59 20.87 17.94
C GLN A 385 -27.09 20.59 17.78
N TRP A 386 -26.42 20.42 18.91
CA TRP A 386 -25.05 19.92 18.99
C TRP A 386 -25.05 18.39 18.91
N VAL A 387 -24.30 17.84 17.96
CA VAL A 387 -24.11 16.40 17.77
C VAL A 387 -22.76 16.01 18.37
N ASN A 388 -22.73 15.04 19.27
CA ASN A 388 -21.46 14.53 19.81
C ASN A 388 -20.71 13.77 18.71
N VAL A 389 -19.46 14.14 18.45
CA VAL A 389 -18.63 13.61 17.36
C VAL A 389 -17.40 12.84 17.85
N GLY A 390 -17.30 12.56 19.15
CA GLY A 390 -16.23 11.75 19.73
C GLY A 390 -15.63 12.30 21.02
N THR A 391 -14.96 11.43 21.78
CA THR A 391 -14.17 11.81 22.96
C THR A 391 -12.78 12.27 22.51
N VAL A 392 -12.35 13.44 22.93
CA VAL A 392 -11.01 13.98 22.72
C VAL A 392 -10.06 13.38 23.76
N VAL A 393 -9.05 12.66 23.27
CA VAL A 393 -8.01 12.06 24.09
C VAL A 393 -6.75 12.92 24.01
N ASP A 394 -6.09 13.14 25.14
CA ASP A 394 -4.77 13.77 25.17
C ASP A 394 -3.85 12.91 24.31
N SER A 395 -3.39 13.50 23.21
CA SER A 395 -2.44 12.87 22.32
C SER A 395 -1.08 12.80 23.01
N ALA A 396 -0.89 11.77 23.84
CA ALA A 396 0.43 11.21 24.06
C ALA A 396 0.87 10.54 22.74
N GLY A 397 1.30 11.35 21.76
CA GLY A 397 1.98 10.87 20.54
C GLY A 397 1.30 11.14 19.19
N SER A 398 0.45 12.16 19.07
CA SER A 398 0.03 12.66 17.74
C SER A 398 0.55 14.09 17.52
N THR A 399 1.86 14.25 17.45
CA THR A 399 2.46 15.53 17.01
C THR A 399 3.00 15.46 15.58
N GLY A 400 2.87 14.31 14.89
CA GLY A 400 3.55 14.11 13.61
C GLY A 400 5.09 14.28 13.69
N ARG A 401 5.65 14.41 14.90
CA ARG A 401 7.08 14.52 15.15
C ARG A 401 7.52 13.20 15.75
N LYS A 402 8.20 12.41 14.93
CA LYS A 402 8.77 11.14 15.37
C LYS A 402 9.75 11.37 16.51
N VAL A 403 9.71 10.50 17.50
CA VAL A 403 10.62 10.49 18.63
C VAL A 403 11.85 9.67 18.24
N GLU A 404 13.03 10.29 18.28
CA GLU A 404 14.29 9.58 18.06
C GLU A 404 14.63 8.75 19.30
N TYR A 405 14.76 7.43 19.11
CA TYR A 405 15.22 6.50 20.12
C TYR A 405 16.23 5.54 19.50
N GLU A 406 17.42 5.46 20.09
CA GLU A 406 18.54 4.64 19.60
C GLU A 406 18.90 4.88 18.10
N GLY A 407 18.85 6.14 17.66
CA GLY A 407 19.20 6.55 16.29
C GLY A 407 18.17 6.18 15.23
N LYS A 408 16.94 5.85 15.65
CA LYS A 408 15.78 5.59 14.78
C LYS A 408 14.59 6.42 15.23
N GLU A 409 13.80 6.85 14.26
CA GLU A 409 12.60 7.65 14.48
C GLU A 409 11.36 6.75 14.62
N TYR A 410 10.58 6.95 15.69
CA TYR A 410 9.35 6.20 15.96
C TYR A 410 8.16 7.14 16.17
N ASP A 411 6.95 6.71 15.78
CA ASP A 411 5.73 7.49 16.05
C ASP A 411 5.48 7.64 17.56
N TYR A 412 5.81 6.62 18.35
CA TYR A 412 5.70 6.60 19.80
C TYR A 412 6.95 5.97 20.44
N VAL A 413 7.32 6.41 21.64
CA VAL A 413 8.24 5.71 22.53
C VAL A 413 7.63 5.74 23.93
N PHE A 414 6.97 4.65 24.32
CA PHE A 414 6.28 4.56 25.59
C PHE A 414 7.23 4.20 26.74
N ASP A 415 6.90 4.65 27.94
CA ASP A 415 7.49 4.14 29.19
C ASP A 415 6.58 3.05 29.73
N VAL A 416 7.08 1.82 29.81
CA VAL A 416 6.32 0.65 30.26
C VAL A 416 6.89 0.13 31.57
N ASP A 417 6.10 0.24 32.63
CA ASP A 417 6.40 -0.34 33.94
C ASP A 417 5.94 -1.80 33.98
N ILE A 418 6.89 -2.74 34.02
CA ILE A 418 6.60 -4.18 33.97
C ILE A 418 6.80 -4.87 35.32
N GLU A 419 7.76 -4.41 36.13
CA GLU A 419 8.04 -4.97 37.45
C GLU A 419 8.05 -3.88 38.52
N ASP A 420 7.35 -4.14 39.62
CA ASP A 420 7.19 -3.19 40.72
C ASP A 420 8.55 -2.89 41.38
N GLY A 421 8.98 -1.61 41.33
CA GLY A 421 10.26 -1.14 41.87
C GLY A 421 11.47 -1.14 40.91
N LYS A 422 11.30 -1.50 39.62
CA LYS A 422 12.33 -1.30 38.59
C LYS A 422 12.03 -0.07 37.72
N PRO A 423 13.05 0.54 37.06
CA PRO A 423 12.82 1.66 36.15
C PRO A 423 11.96 1.25 34.94
N PRO A 424 11.11 2.16 34.42
CA PRO A 424 10.32 1.92 33.21
C PRO A 424 11.21 1.59 32.01
N LEU A 425 10.74 0.67 31.17
CA LEU A 425 11.41 0.28 29.93
C LEU A 425 10.80 1.01 28.73
N LYS A 426 11.66 1.44 27.81
CA LYS A 426 11.24 2.19 26.63
C LYS A 426 10.71 1.25 25.54
N LEU A 427 9.47 1.47 25.08
CA LEU A 427 8.81 0.73 24.00
C LEU A 427 8.60 1.66 22.79
N PRO A 428 9.51 1.64 21.80
CA PRO A 428 9.30 2.33 20.53
C PRO A 428 8.18 1.69 19.72
N TYR A 429 7.32 2.43 19.03
CA TYR A 429 6.24 1.87 18.21
C TYR A 429 5.89 2.79 17.05
N ASN A 430 5.67 2.22 15.86
CA ASN A 430 5.12 2.94 14.70
C ASN A 430 3.67 2.53 14.43
N LEU A 431 2.84 3.45 13.96
CA LEU A 431 1.43 3.18 13.60
C LEU A 431 1.30 2.23 12.41
N SER A 432 2.35 2.09 11.61
CA SER A 432 2.43 1.08 10.55
C SER A 432 2.79 -0.32 11.07
N GLU A 433 3.20 -0.46 12.34
CA GLU A 433 3.60 -1.73 12.94
C GLU A 433 2.40 -2.43 13.59
N ASN A 434 2.37 -3.76 13.51
CA ASN A 434 1.39 -4.55 14.24
C ASN A 434 1.70 -4.49 15.76
N PRO A 435 0.72 -4.17 16.64
CA PRO A 435 0.91 -4.12 18.09
C PRO A 435 1.46 -5.42 18.70
N TYR A 436 1.03 -6.59 18.21
CA TYR A 436 1.51 -7.89 18.69
C TYR A 436 2.97 -8.11 18.35
N ASP A 437 3.39 -7.78 17.13
CA ASP A 437 4.79 -7.92 16.71
C ASP A 437 5.69 -6.99 17.50
N ARG A 438 5.24 -5.75 17.76
CA ARG A 438 5.99 -4.81 18.58
C ARG A 438 6.08 -5.25 20.04
N ALA A 439 4.97 -5.65 20.66
CA ALA A 439 4.96 -6.13 22.04
C ALA A 439 5.88 -7.33 22.22
N ARG A 440 5.82 -8.30 21.30
CA ARG A 440 6.69 -9.48 21.31
C ARG A 440 8.16 -9.10 21.15
N LYS A 441 8.46 -8.17 20.24
CA LYS A 441 9.83 -7.65 20.05
C LYS A 441 10.33 -6.91 21.29
N PHE A 442 9.51 -6.06 21.89
CA PHE A 442 9.85 -5.33 23.12
C PHE A 442 10.12 -6.26 24.30
N LEU A 443 9.31 -7.31 24.47
CA LEU A 443 9.57 -8.33 25.49
C LEU A 443 10.88 -9.08 25.22
N GLY A 444 11.15 -9.42 23.95
CA GLY A 444 12.40 -10.06 23.53
C GLY A 444 13.64 -9.18 23.70
N ASP A 445 13.55 -7.90 23.34
CA ASP A 445 14.65 -6.93 23.44
C ASP A 445 15.04 -6.63 24.90
N ASN A 446 14.13 -6.88 25.86
CA ASN A 446 14.33 -6.64 27.28
C ASN A 446 14.40 -7.93 28.13
N ASP A 447 14.50 -9.11 27.50
CA ASP A 447 14.53 -10.43 28.17
C ASP A 447 13.35 -10.68 29.14
N LEU A 448 12.15 -10.19 28.79
CA LEU A 448 10.94 -10.31 29.61
C LEU A 448 10.08 -11.52 29.21
N PRO A 449 9.39 -12.19 30.18
CA PRO A 449 8.53 -13.33 29.88
C PRO A 449 7.37 -13.02 28.92
N LEU A 450 7.08 -13.94 28.00
CA LEU A 450 5.94 -13.83 27.07
C LEU A 450 4.56 -13.81 27.74
N THR A 451 4.48 -14.12 29.04
CA THR A 451 3.23 -13.99 29.82
C THR A 451 2.73 -12.55 29.90
N TYR A 452 3.60 -11.56 29.68
CA TYR A 452 3.22 -10.15 29.62
C TYR A 452 2.74 -9.70 28.24
N LEU A 453 2.74 -10.58 27.23
CA LEU A 453 2.43 -10.21 25.85
C LEU A 453 1.06 -9.55 25.73
N ASP A 454 0.00 -10.16 26.24
CA ASP A 454 -1.34 -9.59 26.15
C ASP A 454 -1.47 -8.26 26.91
N ASN A 455 -0.77 -8.11 28.04
CA ASN A 455 -0.76 -6.86 28.81
C ASN A 455 -0.04 -5.73 28.04
N VAL A 456 1.10 -6.04 27.40
CA VAL A 456 1.85 -5.06 26.60
C VAL A 456 1.13 -4.73 25.30
N VAL A 457 0.45 -5.70 24.67
CA VAL A 457 -0.39 -5.45 23.50
C VAL A 457 -1.56 -4.55 23.86
N GLN A 458 -2.30 -4.88 24.93
CA GLN A 458 -3.38 -4.03 25.43
C GLN A 458 -2.87 -2.63 25.76
N PHE A 459 -1.68 -2.52 26.34
CA PHE A 459 -1.04 -1.24 26.59
C PHE A 459 -0.72 -0.47 25.30
N ILE A 460 -0.11 -1.09 24.28
CA ILE A 460 0.14 -0.45 22.99
C ILE A 460 -1.18 -0.01 22.38
N GLU A 461 -2.15 -0.91 22.22
CA GLU A 461 -3.46 -0.62 21.65
C GLU A 461 -4.20 0.48 22.40
N GLN A 462 -4.13 0.49 23.74
CA GLN A 462 -4.76 1.53 24.55
C GLN A 462 -4.09 2.89 24.36
N ASN A 463 -2.77 2.93 24.17
CA ASN A 463 -2.01 4.16 24.00
C ASN A 463 -1.88 4.61 22.53
N THR A 464 -2.27 3.78 21.56
CA THR A 464 -2.20 4.09 20.11
C THR A 464 -3.58 4.16 19.46
N LYS A 465 -4.64 3.85 20.21
CA LYS A 465 -6.04 4.02 19.81
C LYS A 465 -6.29 5.46 19.34
N GLY A 466 -6.59 5.61 18.05
CA GLY A 466 -7.02 6.87 17.44
C GLY A 466 -5.99 7.60 16.58
N ALA A 467 -4.83 7.00 16.27
CA ALA A 467 -3.82 7.63 15.42
C ALA A 467 -3.68 6.96 14.04
N THR A 468 -3.66 7.78 12.97
CA THR A 468 -3.32 7.38 11.59
C THR A 468 -1.96 7.93 11.16
N LEU A 469 -1.35 7.23 10.20
CA LEU A 469 -0.25 7.76 9.40
C LEU A 469 -0.65 9.05 8.68
N GLY A 470 -0.06 10.17 9.11
CA GLY A 470 -0.01 11.44 8.37
C GLY A 470 1.38 11.68 7.79
N GLU A 471 1.42 12.27 6.59
CA GLU A 471 2.62 12.64 5.84
C GLU A 471 3.60 13.49 6.67
N THR A 472 4.89 13.14 6.61
CA THR A 472 5.99 13.88 7.24
C THR A 472 6.20 15.24 6.57
N GLY A 473 5.74 16.32 7.21
CA GLY A 473 6.09 17.70 6.87
C GLY A 473 7.06 18.30 7.91
N GLY A 474 8.34 18.41 7.55
CA GLY A 474 9.31 19.24 8.28
C GLY A 474 9.47 20.60 7.58
N PRO A 475 9.60 21.72 8.32
CA PRO A 475 9.48 23.07 7.77
C PRO A 475 10.74 23.51 6.99
N ALA A 476 10.52 24.24 5.91
CA ALA A 476 11.55 25.00 5.21
C ALA A 476 12.00 26.20 6.08
N PRO A 477 13.32 26.42 6.30
CA PRO A 477 13.82 27.72 6.71
C PRO A 477 13.96 28.60 5.47
N SER A 478 13.40 29.81 5.55
CA SER A 478 13.45 30.83 4.51
C SER A 478 14.78 31.60 4.48
N GLY A 479 15.49 31.52 3.35
CA GLY A 479 16.26 32.59 2.68
C GLY A 479 17.80 32.60 2.85
N PRO A 480 18.56 33.25 1.94
CA PRO A 480 18.45 33.32 0.48
C PRO A 480 19.73 32.77 -0.22
N GLY A 481 19.61 32.22 -1.42
CA GLY A 481 20.76 31.86 -2.25
C GLY A 481 20.39 30.84 -3.32
N GLU A 482 20.64 31.19 -4.57
CA GLU A 482 20.57 30.30 -5.73
C GLU A 482 21.55 29.11 -5.57
N ASP A 483 21.21 28.01 -6.24
CA ASP A 483 22.02 26.82 -6.59
C ASP A 483 21.92 25.52 -5.72
N ASP A 484 21.76 24.42 -6.46
CA ASP A 484 21.88 22.97 -6.18
C ASP A 484 20.70 22.16 -5.56
N GLU A 485 20.08 21.34 -6.42
CA GLU A 485 19.16 20.24 -6.10
C GLU A 485 19.88 19.12 -5.30
N TRP A 486 19.39 18.80 -4.10
CA TRP A 486 19.92 17.70 -3.29
C TRP A 486 19.39 16.32 -3.76
N GLN A 487 20.19 15.59 -4.54
CA GLN A 487 20.02 14.14 -4.75
C GLN A 487 20.15 13.40 -3.39
N LYS A 488 19.12 12.66 -2.98
CA LYS A 488 19.17 11.81 -1.76
C LYS A 488 20.11 10.63 -2.03
N LYS A 489 21.24 10.54 -1.31
CA LYS A 489 22.23 9.47 -1.45
C LYS A 489 21.63 8.09 -1.15
N VAL A 490 21.84 7.14 -2.05
CA VAL A 490 21.42 5.74 -1.96
C VAL A 490 22.54 4.87 -1.38
N LEU A 491 23.80 5.32 -1.43
CA LEU A 491 24.94 4.59 -0.89
C LEU A 491 25.42 5.15 0.47
N PRO A 492 25.80 4.29 1.42
CA PRO A 492 25.79 2.82 1.37
C PRO A 492 24.45 2.25 1.85
N GLN A 493 24.09 1.06 1.36
CA GLN A 493 22.98 0.30 1.93
C GLN A 493 23.32 -0.16 3.35
N ASN A 494 22.40 0.08 4.29
CA ASN A 494 22.56 -0.25 5.71
C ASN A 494 21.73 -1.47 6.15
N GLU A 495 20.71 -1.84 5.40
CA GLU A 495 19.73 -2.85 5.80
C GLU A 495 19.79 -4.08 4.90
N TYR A 496 19.60 -5.25 5.52
CA TYR A 496 19.45 -6.51 4.79
C TYR A 496 18.07 -6.57 4.16
N LEU A 497 17.98 -7.14 2.97
CA LEU A 497 16.73 -7.36 2.25
C LEU A 497 16.26 -8.81 2.40
N SER A 498 14.96 -9.02 2.30
CA SER A 498 14.34 -10.35 2.30
C SER A 498 13.32 -10.47 1.16
N ILE A 499 13.07 -11.69 0.72
CA ILE A 499 12.12 -12.05 -0.34
C ILE A 499 11.08 -13.01 0.25
N LEU A 500 10.21 -12.45 1.10
CA LEU A 500 9.22 -13.20 1.90
C LEU A 500 7.85 -13.31 1.26
N ALA A 501 7.50 -12.41 0.33
CA ALA A 501 6.21 -12.43 -0.34
C ALA A 501 5.92 -13.83 -0.93
N ALA A 502 4.83 -14.46 -0.47
CA ALA A 502 4.47 -15.82 -0.83
C ALA A 502 2.96 -16.00 -0.75
N LYS A 503 2.37 -16.73 -1.71
CA LYS A 503 1.01 -17.24 -1.61
C LYS A 503 1.05 -18.60 -0.94
N HIS A 504 1.14 -18.65 0.39
CA HIS A 504 1.29 -19.89 1.16
C HIS A 504 0.22 -20.92 0.77
N GLU A 505 -1.04 -20.49 0.65
CA GLU A 505 -2.13 -21.34 0.16
C GLU A 505 -1.84 -22.00 -1.20
N ALA A 506 -1.30 -21.26 -2.17
CA ALA A 506 -1.00 -21.80 -3.50
C ALA A 506 0.12 -22.85 -3.44
N ILE A 507 1.14 -22.62 -2.60
CA ILE A 507 2.24 -23.57 -2.40
C ILE A 507 1.72 -24.86 -1.78
N ILE A 508 0.89 -24.75 -0.75
CA ILE A 508 0.30 -25.88 -0.02
C ILE A 508 -0.65 -26.67 -0.92
N ASN A 509 -1.51 -25.99 -1.68
CA ASN A 509 -2.40 -26.63 -2.65
C ASN A 509 -1.61 -27.37 -3.74
N LYS A 510 -0.48 -26.80 -4.18
CA LYS A 510 0.40 -27.48 -5.13
C LYS A 510 1.02 -28.74 -4.54
N ILE A 511 1.49 -28.69 -3.28
CA ILE A 511 2.01 -29.87 -2.57
C ILE A 511 0.93 -30.94 -2.43
N LEU A 512 -0.29 -30.57 -2.03
CA LEU A 512 -1.40 -31.52 -1.90
C LEU A 512 -1.79 -32.15 -3.25
N SER A 513 -1.77 -31.36 -4.33
CA SER A 513 -2.01 -31.87 -5.69
C SER A 513 -0.93 -32.85 -6.14
N VAL A 514 0.35 -32.51 -5.93
CA VAL A 514 1.47 -33.41 -6.25
C VAL A 514 1.38 -34.70 -5.41
N ASN A 515 1.03 -34.57 -4.12
CA ASN A 515 0.83 -35.71 -3.23
C ASN A 515 -0.29 -36.65 -3.72
N ALA A 516 -1.44 -36.09 -4.11
CA ALA A 516 -2.55 -36.87 -4.67
C ALA A 516 -2.12 -37.62 -5.94
N ASN A 517 -1.34 -36.97 -6.81
CA ASN A 517 -0.78 -37.61 -7.99
C ASN A 517 0.17 -38.76 -7.64
N MET A 518 1.06 -38.61 -6.66
CA MET A 518 1.94 -39.68 -6.18
C MET A 518 1.17 -40.89 -5.66
N ILE A 519 0.11 -40.65 -4.88
CA ILE A 519 -0.76 -41.73 -4.37
C ILE A 519 -1.43 -42.47 -5.53
N SER A 520 -1.94 -41.72 -6.52
CA SER A 520 -2.63 -42.29 -7.69
C SER A 520 -1.70 -43.08 -8.61
N SER A 521 -0.42 -42.68 -8.70
CA SER A 521 0.60 -43.35 -9.51
C SER A 521 1.31 -44.50 -8.79
N GLY A 522 0.95 -44.79 -7.53
CA GLY A 522 1.49 -45.91 -6.76
C GLY A 522 2.76 -45.59 -5.95
N ARG A 523 3.26 -44.36 -5.97
CA ARG A 523 4.40 -43.85 -5.16
C ARG A 523 3.99 -43.54 -3.71
N LYS A 524 3.47 -44.54 -3.00
CA LYS A 524 2.93 -44.38 -1.63
C LYS A 524 4.02 -44.26 -0.55
N ASP A 525 5.24 -44.67 -0.85
CA ASP A 525 6.42 -44.61 0.00
C ASP A 525 6.95 -43.17 0.20
N ALA A 526 6.81 -42.31 -0.82
CA ALA A 526 7.20 -40.90 -0.77
C ALA A 526 6.03 -39.93 -0.47
N ALA A 527 4.79 -40.42 -0.54
CA ALA A 527 3.59 -39.61 -0.35
C ALA A 527 3.35 -39.23 1.13
N LEU A 528 2.78 -38.04 1.35
CA LEU A 528 2.33 -37.53 2.63
C LEU A 528 1.08 -38.28 3.11
N ASN A 529 1.17 -38.79 4.34
CA ASN A 529 0.04 -39.42 5.03
C ASN A 529 -1.01 -38.36 5.47
N PRO A 530 -2.21 -38.75 5.94
CA PRO A 530 -3.24 -37.78 6.33
C PRO A 530 -2.82 -36.83 7.47
N LEU A 531 -1.95 -37.27 8.38
CA LEU A 531 -1.42 -36.43 9.46
C LEU A 531 -0.46 -35.38 8.87
N ASP A 532 0.44 -35.78 7.98
CA ASP A 532 1.36 -34.89 7.27
C ASP A 532 0.59 -33.81 6.48
N GLN A 533 -0.53 -34.18 5.84
CA GLN A 533 -1.40 -33.22 5.14
C GLN A 533 -2.09 -32.24 6.09
N THR A 534 -2.40 -32.67 7.31
CA THR A 534 -2.97 -31.81 8.35
C THR A 534 -1.91 -30.86 8.90
N ASN A 535 -0.73 -31.38 9.24
CA ASN A 535 0.43 -30.59 9.68
C ASN A 535 0.86 -29.57 8.61
N LEU A 536 0.74 -29.93 7.32
CA LEU A 536 1.00 -29.00 6.23
C LEU A 536 0.01 -27.82 6.22
N LYS A 537 -1.28 -28.08 6.48
CA LYS A 537 -2.29 -27.02 6.62
C LYS A 537 -2.07 -26.16 7.86
N GLU A 538 -1.61 -26.74 8.96
CA GLU A 538 -1.25 -25.97 10.16
C GLU A 538 -0.01 -25.11 9.94
N LEU A 539 1.00 -25.65 9.24
CA LEU A 539 2.20 -24.94 8.85
C LEU A 539 1.88 -23.71 7.98
N ARG A 540 0.83 -23.77 7.13
CA ARG A 540 0.32 -22.59 6.41
C ARG A 540 -0.01 -21.45 7.37
N TYR A 541 -0.83 -21.69 8.39
CA TYR A 541 -1.22 -20.66 9.36
C TYR A 541 -0.03 -20.18 10.20
N THR A 542 0.93 -21.05 10.49
CA THR A 542 2.18 -20.69 11.15
C THR A 542 2.99 -19.70 10.30
N LEU A 543 3.14 -19.97 9.01
CA LEU A 543 3.87 -19.11 8.08
C LEU A 543 3.12 -17.79 7.79
N GLU A 544 1.79 -17.84 7.60
CA GLU A 544 0.95 -16.65 7.37
C GLU A 544 0.90 -15.74 8.60
N GLY A 545 0.89 -16.30 9.80
CA GLY A 545 0.90 -15.57 11.06
C GLY A 545 2.30 -15.17 11.56
N GLY A 546 3.36 -15.36 10.77
CA GLY A 546 4.75 -15.02 11.16
C GLY A 546 5.25 -15.78 12.39
N LYS A 547 4.62 -16.90 12.76
CA LYS A 547 4.98 -17.70 13.93
C LYS A 547 6.23 -18.53 13.62
N PRO A 548 7.10 -18.80 14.62
CA PRO A 548 8.25 -19.69 14.43
C PRO A 548 7.81 -21.09 14.00
N VAL A 549 8.42 -21.60 12.93
CA VAL A 549 8.27 -22.99 12.50
C VAL A 549 8.87 -23.91 13.57
N ASP A 550 8.13 -24.94 13.95
CA ASP A 550 8.52 -25.98 14.90
C ASP A 550 9.29 -27.12 14.23
N GLU A 551 9.74 -28.10 15.03
CA GLU A 551 10.54 -29.23 14.52
C GLU A 551 9.76 -30.10 13.52
N ALA A 552 8.47 -30.34 13.78
CA ALA A 552 7.62 -31.14 12.91
C ALA A 552 7.38 -30.45 11.56
N GLY A 553 7.12 -29.14 11.57
CA GLY A 553 7.01 -28.33 10.35
C GLY A 553 8.30 -28.31 9.55
N LEU A 554 9.45 -28.17 10.22
CA LEU A 554 10.76 -28.21 9.56
C LEU A 554 11.05 -29.58 8.93
N GLU A 555 10.81 -30.68 9.65
CA GLU A 555 10.99 -32.04 9.12
C GLU A 555 10.13 -32.28 7.87
N LEU A 556 8.87 -31.82 7.88
CA LEU A 556 7.97 -31.92 6.75
C LEU A 556 8.47 -31.13 5.53
N ILE A 557 8.90 -29.87 5.73
CA ILE A 557 9.48 -29.04 4.67
C ILE A 557 10.70 -29.72 4.06
N LEU A 558 11.64 -30.17 4.89
CA LEU A 558 12.86 -30.82 4.44
C LEU A 558 12.57 -32.09 3.65
N ARG A 559 11.67 -32.95 4.15
CA ARG A 559 11.27 -34.17 3.46
C ARG A 559 10.68 -33.88 2.07
N ILE A 560 9.80 -32.89 1.94
CA ILE A 560 9.25 -32.49 0.64
C ILE A 560 10.35 -31.91 -0.27
N ALA A 561 11.24 -31.08 0.28
CA ALA A 561 12.28 -30.41 -0.48
C ALA A 561 13.43 -31.34 -0.93
N THR A 562 13.66 -32.47 -0.26
CA THR A 562 14.81 -33.35 -0.54
C THR A 562 14.45 -34.77 -0.96
N ALA A 563 13.38 -35.36 -0.43
CA ALA A 563 13.02 -36.76 -0.68
C ALA A 563 12.09 -36.96 -1.87
N TRP A 564 11.34 -35.93 -2.27
CA TRP A 564 10.53 -35.98 -3.49
C TRP A 564 11.42 -35.94 -4.74
N ASP A 565 10.95 -36.55 -5.83
CA ASP A 565 11.62 -36.51 -7.13
C ASP A 565 11.83 -35.06 -7.60
N TYR A 566 12.86 -34.85 -8.42
CA TYR A 566 13.25 -33.50 -8.86
C TYR A 566 12.08 -32.65 -9.36
N PRO A 567 11.18 -33.11 -10.25
CA PRO A 567 10.06 -32.30 -10.75
C PRO A 567 9.01 -31.95 -9.70
N ASP A 568 8.93 -32.74 -8.63
CA ASP A 568 7.88 -32.66 -7.61
C ASP A 568 8.26 -31.74 -6.45
N ARG A 569 9.57 -31.57 -6.17
CA ARG A 569 10.06 -30.93 -4.93
C ARG A 569 10.13 -29.41 -4.93
N LEU A 570 9.92 -28.72 -6.06
CA LEU A 570 9.96 -27.24 -6.13
C LEU A 570 9.07 -26.55 -5.08
N PRO A 571 7.81 -26.96 -4.85
CA PRO A 571 6.96 -26.37 -3.82
C PRO A 571 7.52 -26.56 -2.40
N GLY A 572 8.28 -27.63 -2.15
CA GLY A 572 8.99 -27.84 -0.89
C GLY A 572 10.14 -26.84 -0.70
N ILE A 573 10.88 -26.54 -1.76
CA ILE A 573 11.92 -25.49 -1.73
C ILE A 573 11.29 -24.10 -1.58
N ASP A 574 10.11 -23.88 -2.16
CA ASP A 574 9.32 -22.65 -1.97
C ASP A 574 8.83 -22.50 -0.52
N LEU A 575 8.38 -23.58 0.13
CA LEU A 575 8.11 -23.56 1.58
C LEU A 575 9.37 -23.32 2.40
N LEU A 576 10.49 -23.93 2.02
CA LEU A 576 11.77 -23.77 2.70
C LEU A 576 12.18 -22.29 2.73
N ARG A 577 12.05 -21.56 1.62
CA ARG A 577 12.37 -20.13 1.62
C ARG A 577 11.48 -19.31 2.55
N CYS A 578 10.21 -19.69 2.71
CA CYS A 578 9.24 -18.99 3.56
C CYS A 578 9.53 -19.26 5.04
N ALA A 579 9.98 -20.46 5.36
CA ALA A 579 10.33 -20.88 6.70
C ALA A 579 11.72 -20.38 7.17
N THR A 580 12.61 -20.05 6.23
CA THR A 580 14.01 -19.67 6.51
C THR A 580 14.20 -18.54 7.54
N PRO A 581 13.34 -17.51 7.64
CA PRO A 581 13.44 -16.49 8.68
C PRO A 581 13.23 -17.01 10.11
N SER A 582 12.69 -18.23 10.30
CA SER A 582 12.61 -18.85 11.63
C SER A 582 14.01 -19.20 12.15
N PRO A 583 14.38 -18.80 13.39
CA PRO A 583 15.69 -19.11 13.96
C PRO A 583 16.03 -20.61 14.03
N LEU A 584 15.02 -21.47 14.17
CA LEU A 584 15.18 -22.93 14.14
C LEU A 584 15.65 -23.39 12.75
N VAL A 585 14.97 -22.91 11.71
CA VAL A 585 15.24 -23.28 10.31
C VAL A 585 16.57 -22.68 9.85
N ALA A 586 16.83 -21.42 10.16
CA ALA A 586 18.08 -20.74 9.84
C ALA A 586 19.31 -21.40 10.47
N GLY A 587 19.16 -21.93 11.69
CA GLY A 587 20.21 -22.63 12.43
C GLY A 587 20.29 -24.14 12.17
N TYR A 588 19.45 -24.68 11.27
CA TYR A 588 19.36 -26.11 11.05
C TYR A 588 20.68 -26.72 10.57
N LYS A 589 21.01 -27.88 11.16
CA LYS A 589 22.03 -28.80 10.68
C LYS A 589 21.48 -30.21 10.73
N ASP A 590 21.65 -30.96 9.65
CA ASP A 590 21.26 -32.37 9.62
C ASP A 590 22.28 -33.25 10.36
N ALA A 591 22.00 -34.57 10.41
CA ALA A 591 22.88 -35.54 11.06
C ALA A 591 24.29 -35.64 10.44
N ALA A 592 24.45 -35.24 9.17
CA ALA A 592 25.73 -35.16 8.46
C ALA A 592 26.42 -33.79 8.64
N GLY A 593 25.82 -32.89 9.41
CA GLY A 593 26.31 -31.53 9.64
C GLY A 593 25.99 -30.56 8.50
N ARG A 594 25.13 -30.94 7.55
CA ARG A 594 24.77 -30.10 6.41
C ARG A 594 23.86 -28.96 6.84
N SER A 595 24.19 -27.75 6.41
CA SER A 595 23.40 -26.54 6.69
C SER A 595 22.17 -26.42 5.79
N ILE A 596 21.25 -25.53 6.16
CA ILE A 596 20.07 -25.22 5.35
C ILE A 596 20.42 -24.64 3.97
N VAL A 597 21.59 -23.99 3.83
CA VAL A 597 22.11 -23.52 2.54
C VAL A 597 22.47 -24.69 1.65
N GLN A 598 23.19 -25.68 2.19
CA GLN A 598 23.56 -26.88 1.44
C GLN A 598 22.32 -27.65 1.01
N VAL A 599 21.35 -27.81 1.90
CA VAL A 599 20.05 -28.43 1.57
C VAL A 599 19.36 -27.70 0.42
N ALA A 600 19.26 -26.37 0.47
CA ALA A 600 18.60 -25.60 -0.58
C ALA A 600 19.32 -25.71 -1.94
N ILE A 601 20.66 -25.69 -1.94
CA ILE A 601 21.47 -25.80 -3.17
C ILE A 601 21.38 -27.21 -3.76
N GLU A 602 21.49 -28.25 -2.92
CA GLU A 602 21.39 -29.66 -3.34
C GLU A 602 19.98 -30.00 -3.83
N ALA A 603 18.94 -29.51 -3.15
CA ALA A 603 17.56 -29.66 -3.60
C ALA A 603 17.32 -29.03 -4.98
N ALA A 604 17.99 -27.91 -5.25
CA ALA A 604 17.92 -27.24 -6.54
C ALA A 604 18.74 -27.93 -7.65
N ALA A 605 19.75 -28.73 -7.29
CA ALA A 605 20.55 -29.51 -8.22
C ALA A 605 19.73 -30.72 -8.74
N GLY A 606 19.42 -30.71 -10.04
CA GLY A 606 18.84 -31.85 -10.75
C GLY A 606 19.91 -32.76 -11.35
N ALA A 607 19.57 -34.03 -11.61
CA ALA A 607 20.49 -35.00 -12.22
C ALA A 607 20.94 -34.57 -13.63
N ASP A 608 20.05 -33.93 -14.39
CA ASP A 608 20.29 -33.44 -15.76
C ASP A 608 20.68 -31.95 -15.80
N GLY A 609 21.02 -31.36 -14.66
CA GLY A 609 21.29 -29.92 -14.49
C GLY A 609 20.17 -29.19 -13.74
N ALA A 610 20.50 -28.04 -13.16
CA ALA A 610 19.56 -27.26 -12.36
C ALA A 610 18.69 -26.35 -13.24
N SER A 611 17.38 -26.34 -12.98
CA SER A 611 16.43 -25.41 -13.60
C SER A 611 16.46 -24.04 -12.93
N GLU A 612 16.21 -22.98 -13.71
CA GLU A 612 16.21 -21.58 -13.24
C GLU A 612 15.28 -21.35 -12.04
N ASN A 613 14.10 -22.01 -12.02
CA ASN A 613 13.11 -21.86 -10.95
C ASN A 613 13.60 -22.42 -9.61
N TYR A 614 14.30 -23.54 -9.64
CA TYR A 614 14.83 -24.19 -8.45
C TYR A 614 15.99 -23.38 -7.87
N VAL A 615 16.88 -22.90 -8.75
CA VAL A 615 17.98 -22.00 -8.37
C VAL A 615 17.45 -20.68 -7.80
N MET A 616 16.39 -20.13 -8.40
CA MET A 616 15.71 -18.93 -7.87
C MET A 616 15.21 -19.16 -6.44
N MET A 617 14.55 -20.29 -6.16
CA MET A 617 14.04 -20.57 -4.81
C MET A 617 15.18 -20.76 -3.81
N ALA A 618 16.26 -21.45 -4.19
CA ALA A 618 17.45 -21.59 -3.34
C ALA A 618 18.08 -20.23 -3.01
N LEU A 619 18.23 -19.33 -3.99
CA LEU A 619 18.72 -17.97 -3.77
C LEU A 619 17.81 -17.15 -2.87
N ARG A 620 16.48 -17.30 -2.97
CA ARG A 620 15.53 -16.64 -2.07
C ARG A 620 15.66 -17.15 -0.63
N SER A 621 15.81 -18.47 -0.43
CA SER A 621 16.13 -19.02 0.89
C SER A 621 17.40 -18.40 1.45
N ILE A 622 18.48 -18.33 0.66
CA ILE A 622 19.74 -17.71 1.08
C ILE A 622 19.57 -16.23 1.43
N ALA A 623 18.81 -15.47 0.62
CA ALA A 623 18.54 -14.06 0.92
C ALA A 623 17.80 -13.90 2.27
N ASN A 624 16.83 -14.77 2.55
CA ASN A 624 16.02 -14.74 3.76
C ASN A 624 16.79 -15.13 5.03
N LEU A 625 17.94 -15.83 4.92
CA LEU A 625 18.81 -16.12 6.07
C LEU A 625 19.28 -14.85 6.78
N PHE A 626 19.45 -13.76 6.05
CA PHE A 626 19.99 -12.52 6.61
C PHE A 626 19.02 -11.83 7.59
N ALA A 627 17.76 -12.26 7.65
CA ALA A 627 16.76 -11.78 8.60
C ALA A 627 17.15 -12.02 10.07
N THR A 628 17.88 -13.10 10.38
CA THR A 628 18.26 -13.45 11.76
C THR A 628 19.77 -13.47 11.96
N GLN A 629 20.24 -13.30 13.21
CA GLN A 629 21.67 -13.40 13.51
C GLN A 629 22.23 -14.80 13.21
N LYS A 630 21.51 -15.86 13.61
CA LYS A 630 21.89 -17.25 13.31
C LYS A 630 22.01 -17.50 11.81
N GLY A 631 21.04 -17.03 11.02
CA GLY A 631 21.09 -17.19 9.57
C GLY A 631 22.25 -16.43 8.92
N ARG A 632 22.62 -15.25 9.43
CA ARG A 632 23.83 -14.53 8.99
C ARG A 632 25.10 -15.32 9.29
N ASP A 633 25.21 -15.95 10.45
CA ASP A 633 26.37 -16.76 10.80
C ASP A 633 26.50 -17.99 9.88
N VAL A 634 25.36 -18.62 9.53
CA VAL A 634 25.32 -19.69 8.52
C VAL A 634 25.72 -19.17 7.13
N ALA A 635 25.19 -18.03 6.70
CA ALA A 635 25.53 -17.41 5.41
C ALA A 635 27.04 -17.08 5.30
N VAL A 636 27.70 -16.68 6.39
CA VAL A 636 29.15 -16.48 6.44
C VAL A 636 29.89 -17.80 6.26
N SER A 637 29.48 -18.84 7.00
CA SER A 637 30.12 -20.15 6.95
C SER A 637 30.00 -20.82 5.58
N GLU A 638 28.92 -20.55 4.85
CA GLU A 638 28.61 -21.13 3.54
C GLU A 638 28.96 -20.23 2.35
N MET A 639 29.59 -19.07 2.60
CA MET A 639 29.81 -18.05 1.57
C MET A 639 30.54 -18.58 0.32
N ALA A 640 31.49 -19.49 0.47
CA ALA A 640 32.21 -20.07 -0.67
C ALA A 640 31.27 -20.78 -1.64
N ARG A 641 30.34 -21.59 -1.11
CA ARG A 641 29.31 -22.28 -1.92
C ARG A 641 28.29 -21.31 -2.51
N VAL A 642 27.90 -20.28 -1.76
CA VAL A 642 26.98 -19.26 -2.29
C VAL A 642 27.61 -18.50 -3.45
N LEU A 643 28.91 -18.18 -3.36
CA LEU A 643 29.64 -17.56 -4.47
C LEU A 643 29.72 -18.46 -5.70
N GLU A 644 29.98 -19.76 -5.52
CA GLU A 644 29.95 -20.73 -6.63
C GLU A 644 28.58 -20.78 -7.31
N LEU A 645 27.49 -20.73 -6.54
CA LEU A 645 26.13 -20.66 -7.08
C LEU A 645 25.89 -19.36 -7.86
N LEU A 646 26.27 -18.21 -7.30
CA LEU A 646 26.13 -16.91 -7.94
C LEU A 646 26.93 -16.83 -9.24
N GLU A 647 28.16 -17.34 -9.25
CA GLU A 647 29.00 -17.44 -10.45
C GLU A 647 28.36 -18.34 -11.51
N ARG A 648 27.80 -19.49 -11.10
CA ARG A 648 27.10 -20.40 -12.00
C ARG A 648 25.84 -19.78 -12.60
N VAL A 649 25.11 -18.96 -11.85
CA VAL A 649 23.92 -18.22 -12.32
C VAL A 649 24.29 -17.26 -13.45
N VAL A 650 25.38 -16.51 -13.29
CA VAL A 650 25.81 -15.48 -14.24
C VAL A 650 26.76 -16.00 -15.34
N GLY A 651 27.15 -17.28 -15.29
CA GLY A 651 28.00 -17.91 -16.32
C GLY A 651 29.49 -17.61 -16.17
N ILE A 652 29.97 -17.38 -14.95
CA ILE A 652 31.41 -17.35 -14.64
C ILE A 652 31.89 -18.80 -14.46
N GLY A 653 33.02 -19.17 -15.07
CA GLY A 653 33.60 -20.52 -14.98
C GLY A 653 33.45 -21.42 -16.22
N GLY A 654 33.06 -20.88 -17.39
CA GLY A 654 33.19 -21.56 -18.69
C GLY A 654 31.97 -22.30 -19.22
N GLY A 655 30.80 -22.21 -18.57
CA GLY A 655 29.52 -22.76 -19.04
C GLY A 655 28.42 -21.71 -19.19
N GLU A 656 27.33 -22.04 -19.90
CA GLU A 656 26.16 -21.15 -20.03
C GLU A 656 25.46 -20.97 -18.67
N GLY A 657 25.29 -19.72 -18.22
CA GLY A 657 24.70 -19.39 -16.92
C GLY A 657 23.24 -19.82 -16.76
N ILE A 658 22.88 -20.38 -15.60
CA ILE A 658 21.56 -20.98 -15.33
C ILE A 658 20.45 -19.93 -15.15
N GLY A 659 20.76 -18.63 -15.18
CA GLY A 659 19.73 -17.60 -15.03
C GLY A 659 20.16 -16.24 -15.53
N ARG A 660 21.17 -16.20 -16.40
CA ARG A 660 21.84 -14.96 -16.83
C ARG A 660 20.91 -13.96 -17.53
N ARG A 661 19.75 -14.40 -18.03
CA ARG A 661 18.73 -13.57 -18.67
C ARG A 661 17.38 -13.60 -17.95
N ASN A 662 17.26 -14.41 -16.90
CA ASN A 662 16.02 -14.53 -16.15
C ASN A 662 15.99 -13.45 -15.07
N ARG A 663 15.13 -12.44 -15.26
CA ARG A 663 14.95 -11.33 -14.32
C ARG A 663 14.76 -11.80 -12.88
N ASN A 664 13.91 -12.81 -12.65
CA ASN A 664 13.58 -13.26 -11.29
C ASN A 664 14.76 -13.95 -10.59
N VAL A 665 15.58 -14.68 -11.35
CA VAL A 665 16.84 -15.26 -10.83
C VAL A 665 17.84 -14.15 -10.52
N LEU A 666 17.98 -13.17 -11.41
CA LEU A 666 18.91 -12.04 -11.23
C LEU A 666 18.51 -11.12 -10.07
N VAL A 667 17.21 -10.89 -9.85
CA VAL A 667 16.72 -10.17 -8.66
C VAL A 667 17.06 -10.93 -7.38
N ALA A 668 16.88 -12.25 -7.34
CA ALA A 668 17.27 -13.06 -6.18
C ALA A 668 18.80 -13.03 -5.96
N ALA A 669 19.59 -13.20 -7.03
CA ALA A 669 21.05 -13.19 -6.99
C ALA A 669 21.62 -11.83 -6.53
N THR A 670 21.12 -10.72 -7.09
CA THR A 670 21.55 -9.36 -6.68
C THR A 670 21.10 -9.03 -5.26
N THR A 671 19.98 -9.58 -4.78
CA THR A 671 19.56 -9.44 -3.38
C THR A 671 20.50 -10.17 -2.42
N VAL A 672 20.91 -11.40 -2.75
CA VAL A 672 21.94 -12.14 -1.99
C VAL A 672 23.26 -11.35 -1.99
N ALA A 673 23.68 -10.85 -3.15
CA ALA A 673 24.92 -10.08 -3.27
C ALA A 673 24.90 -8.78 -2.45
N LEU A 674 23.77 -8.06 -2.47
CA LEU A 674 23.56 -6.87 -1.65
C LEU A 674 23.61 -7.19 -0.15
N ASN A 675 23.01 -8.30 0.28
CA ASN A 675 23.08 -8.72 1.68
C ASN A 675 24.50 -9.03 2.14
N TYR A 676 25.33 -9.66 1.29
CA TYR A 676 26.76 -9.80 1.57
C TYR A 676 27.53 -8.47 1.54
N ALA A 677 27.14 -7.52 0.70
CA ALA A 677 27.71 -6.16 0.70
C ALA A 677 27.44 -5.42 2.01
N VAL A 678 26.19 -5.46 2.49
CA VAL A 678 25.80 -4.90 3.79
C VAL A 678 26.55 -5.60 4.93
N LEU A 679 26.69 -6.92 4.85
CA LEU A 679 27.45 -7.70 5.84
C LEU A 679 28.94 -7.33 5.85
N SER A 680 29.55 -7.16 4.68
CA SER A 680 30.94 -6.72 4.52
C SER A 680 31.20 -5.41 5.26
N ARG A 681 30.27 -4.47 5.10
CA ARG A 681 30.34 -3.16 5.75
C ARG A 681 30.11 -3.22 7.26
N LYS A 682 29.12 -3.99 7.71
CA LYS A 682 28.80 -4.10 9.15
C LYS A 682 29.85 -4.88 9.95
N LYS A 683 30.53 -5.84 9.32
CA LYS A 683 31.54 -6.69 9.95
C LYS A 683 32.76 -6.80 9.02
N SER A 684 33.56 -5.74 9.01
CA SER A 684 34.81 -5.66 8.25
C SER A 684 35.69 -6.88 8.49
N GLY A 685 36.00 -7.63 7.42
CA GLY A 685 36.83 -8.84 7.47
C GLY A 685 36.11 -10.15 7.15
N LEU A 686 34.77 -10.23 7.28
CA LEU A 686 34.03 -11.47 6.92
C LEU A 686 33.88 -11.66 5.40
N VAL A 687 33.79 -10.54 4.67
CA VAL A 687 33.70 -10.49 3.20
C VAL A 687 34.85 -9.64 2.68
N ALA A 688 36.05 -10.21 2.69
CA ALA A 688 37.29 -9.53 2.30
C ALA A 688 38.12 -10.39 1.33
N GLY A 689 39.10 -9.76 0.68
CA GLY A 689 40.03 -10.44 -0.23
C GLY A 689 39.33 -11.15 -1.39
N GLU A 690 39.67 -12.42 -1.61
CA GLU A 690 39.15 -13.23 -2.72
C GLU A 690 37.61 -13.30 -2.75
N LYS A 691 36.95 -13.45 -1.60
CA LYS A 691 35.48 -13.55 -1.52
C LYS A 691 34.79 -12.28 -2.02
N ARG A 692 35.37 -11.12 -1.67
CA ARG A 692 34.88 -9.80 -2.09
C ARG A 692 35.10 -9.59 -3.59
N GLY A 693 36.30 -9.93 -4.09
CA GLY A 693 36.61 -9.86 -5.52
C GLY A 693 35.72 -10.75 -6.39
N ARG A 694 35.41 -11.97 -5.93
CA ARG A 694 34.44 -12.87 -6.60
C ARG A 694 33.04 -12.26 -6.66
N LEU A 695 32.58 -11.65 -5.56
CA LEU A 695 31.27 -10.98 -5.51
C LEU A 695 31.20 -9.78 -6.45
N ILE A 696 32.26 -8.98 -6.55
CA ILE A 696 32.37 -7.87 -7.51
C ILE A 696 32.28 -8.40 -8.94
N LYS A 697 33.02 -9.46 -9.29
CA LYS A 697 32.95 -10.07 -10.64
C LYS A 697 31.55 -10.55 -11.01
N VAL A 698 30.81 -11.11 -10.04
CA VAL A 698 29.40 -11.48 -10.23
C VAL A 698 28.57 -10.23 -10.56
N LEU A 699 28.70 -9.16 -9.78
CA LEU A 699 27.97 -7.91 -10.00
C LEU A 699 28.33 -7.26 -11.33
N GLU A 700 29.60 -7.26 -11.72
CA GLU A 700 30.06 -6.74 -13.01
C GLU A 700 29.43 -7.50 -14.18
N ARG A 701 29.38 -8.83 -14.09
CA ARG A 701 28.73 -9.65 -15.11
C ARG A 701 27.23 -9.34 -15.22
N VAL A 702 26.53 -9.18 -14.09
CA VAL A 702 25.11 -8.81 -14.07
C VAL A 702 24.89 -7.43 -14.69
N LEU A 703 25.70 -6.44 -14.33
CA LEU A 703 25.60 -5.07 -14.84
C LEU A 703 25.99 -4.97 -16.32
N GLY A 704 26.93 -5.80 -16.79
CA GLY A 704 27.35 -5.81 -18.19
C GLY A 704 26.27 -6.30 -19.14
N GLU A 705 25.51 -7.32 -18.75
CA GLU A 705 24.46 -7.92 -19.60
C GLU A 705 23.04 -7.43 -19.28
N GLY A 706 22.84 -6.71 -18.17
CA GLY A 706 21.53 -6.29 -17.66
C GLY A 706 20.89 -5.09 -18.39
N ALA A 707 19.61 -5.22 -18.74
CA ALA A 707 18.75 -4.15 -19.23
C ALA A 707 17.56 -3.85 -18.29
N ASP A 708 17.32 -4.69 -17.28
CA ASP A 708 16.24 -4.49 -16.30
C ASP A 708 16.69 -3.50 -15.22
N ALA A 709 15.90 -2.46 -15.01
CA ALA A 709 16.27 -1.36 -14.12
C ALA A 709 16.35 -1.77 -12.65
N GLU A 710 15.54 -2.72 -12.18
CA GLU A 710 15.58 -3.20 -10.79
C GLU A 710 16.83 -4.03 -10.53
N VAL A 711 17.19 -4.91 -11.47
CA VAL A 711 18.44 -5.69 -11.40
C VAL A 711 19.65 -4.76 -11.44
N CYS A 712 19.66 -3.78 -12.35
CA CYS A 712 20.73 -2.79 -12.45
C CYS A 712 20.84 -1.92 -11.19
N PHE A 713 19.71 -1.44 -10.65
CA PHE A 713 19.69 -0.66 -9.42
C PHE A 713 20.26 -1.46 -8.24
N ARG A 714 19.77 -2.68 -7.99
CA ARG A 714 20.30 -3.55 -6.91
C ARG A 714 21.77 -3.87 -7.12
N GLY A 715 22.18 -4.13 -8.36
CA GLY A 715 23.57 -4.39 -8.72
C GLY A 715 24.49 -3.21 -8.40
N LEU A 716 24.08 -1.99 -8.77
CA LEU A 716 24.80 -0.75 -8.49
C LEU A 716 24.84 -0.46 -6.99
N VAL A 717 23.72 -0.64 -6.28
CA VAL A 717 23.67 -0.44 -4.82
C VAL A 717 24.57 -1.44 -4.09
N ALA A 718 24.58 -2.71 -4.51
CA ALA A 718 25.46 -3.74 -3.96
C ALA A 718 26.94 -3.42 -4.23
N LEU A 719 27.26 -3.06 -5.48
CA LEU A 719 28.61 -2.71 -5.90
C LEU A 719 29.11 -1.46 -5.15
N GLY A 720 28.30 -0.41 -5.11
CA GLY A 720 28.59 0.81 -4.38
C GLY A 720 28.73 0.60 -2.87
N THR A 721 27.89 -0.25 -2.27
CA THR A 721 28.00 -0.60 -0.85
C THR A 721 29.28 -1.37 -0.54
N LEU A 722 29.77 -2.22 -1.46
CA LEU A 722 31.07 -2.87 -1.33
C LEU A 722 32.23 -1.87 -1.43
N LEU A 723 32.14 -0.91 -2.36
CA LEU A 723 33.18 0.09 -2.61
C LEU A 723 33.24 1.18 -1.53
N TYR A 724 32.15 1.41 -0.80
CA TYR A 724 32.05 2.43 0.23
C TYR A 724 33.07 2.20 1.36
N GLY A 725 33.92 3.20 1.64
CA GLY A 725 34.95 3.13 2.69
C GLY A 725 36.40 2.97 2.21
N GLY A 726 36.68 3.12 0.92
CA GLY A 726 38.01 3.51 0.43
C GLY A 726 39.05 2.38 0.25
N VAL A 727 38.65 1.21 -0.25
CA VAL A 727 39.65 0.23 -0.72
C VAL A 727 40.00 0.53 -2.18
N SER A 728 40.96 1.43 -2.37
CA SER A 728 41.58 1.67 -3.68
C SER A 728 42.26 0.38 -4.18
N GLY A 729 41.79 -0.19 -5.29
CA GLY A 729 42.51 -1.27 -5.98
C GLY A 729 41.70 -2.48 -6.47
N GLU A 730 40.37 -2.51 -6.33
CA GLU A 730 39.58 -3.67 -6.75
C GLU A 730 39.16 -3.69 -8.24
N GLY A 731 39.64 -2.73 -9.05
CA GLY A 731 39.61 -2.85 -10.51
C GLY A 731 38.22 -2.91 -11.14
N VAL A 732 37.22 -2.23 -10.57
CA VAL A 732 35.89 -2.11 -11.17
C VAL A 732 35.95 -1.21 -12.40
N ASP A 733 35.45 -1.69 -13.53
CA ASP A 733 35.44 -0.91 -14.77
C ASP A 733 34.44 0.26 -14.70
N ALA A 734 34.94 1.49 -14.59
CA ALA A 734 34.09 2.69 -14.65
C ALA A 734 33.32 2.82 -15.98
N GLY A 735 33.83 2.24 -17.07
CA GLY A 735 33.15 2.13 -18.36
C GLY A 735 31.87 1.30 -18.28
N LEU A 736 31.88 0.21 -17.50
CA LEU A 736 30.71 -0.62 -17.23
C LEU A 736 29.60 0.19 -16.56
N VAL A 737 29.94 0.94 -15.51
CA VAL A 737 28.96 1.74 -14.73
C VAL A 737 28.37 2.86 -15.60
N ARG A 738 29.19 3.54 -16.41
CA ARG A 738 28.70 4.50 -17.41
C ARG A 738 27.82 3.84 -18.46
N GLY A 739 28.15 2.62 -18.89
CA GLY A 739 27.35 1.84 -19.82
C GLY A 739 25.97 1.46 -19.27
N VAL A 740 25.84 1.21 -17.96
CA VAL A 740 24.53 1.02 -17.31
C VAL A 740 23.75 2.32 -17.30
N MET A 741 24.38 3.43 -16.90
CA MET A 741 23.78 4.76 -16.87
C MET A 741 23.25 5.22 -18.24
N GLY A 742 23.94 4.88 -19.32
CA GLY A 742 23.51 5.19 -20.69
C GLY A 742 22.42 4.25 -21.25
N ARG A 743 22.33 3.00 -20.76
CA ARG A 743 21.36 2.01 -21.24
C ARG A 743 20.04 2.01 -20.47
N VAL A 744 20.04 2.44 -19.22
CA VAL A 744 18.86 2.40 -18.33
C VAL A 744 18.39 3.82 -18.03
N GLY A 745 17.17 4.15 -18.46
CA GLY A 745 16.62 5.52 -18.41
C GLY A 745 16.08 5.98 -17.05
N GLU A 746 16.03 5.12 -16.04
CA GLU A 746 15.47 5.46 -14.72
C GLU A 746 16.44 6.33 -13.89
N GLU A 747 15.95 7.47 -13.38
CA GLU A 747 16.76 8.42 -12.58
C GLU A 747 17.39 7.79 -11.33
N ARG A 748 16.70 6.86 -10.66
CA ARG A 748 17.28 6.15 -9.51
C ARG A 748 18.51 5.30 -9.89
N VAL A 749 18.55 4.77 -11.11
CA VAL A 749 19.68 3.97 -11.62
C VAL A 749 20.82 4.90 -11.98
N LYS A 750 20.54 6.05 -12.60
CA LYS A 750 21.54 7.08 -12.90
C LYS A 750 22.16 7.64 -11.62
N GLY A 751 21.36 8.04 -10.63
CA GLY A 751 21.86 8.54 -9.34
C GLY A 751 22.72 7.50 -8.61
N ALA A 752 22.28 6.23 -8.57
CA ALA A 752 23.11 5.16 -8.01
C ALA A 752 24.41 4.96 -8.80
N ALA A 753 24.37 5.03 -10.14
CA ALA A 753 25.56 4.92 -10.98
C ALA A 753 26.53 6.09 -10.78
N GLU A 754 26.02 7.32 -10.62
CA GLU A 754 26.81 8.52 -10.31
C GLU A 754 27.50 8.40 -8.95
N GLU A 755 26.78 7.93 -7.93
CA GLU A 755 27.36 7.68 -6.62
C GLU A 755 28.45 6.59 -6.68
N VAL A 756 28.22 5.50 -7.42
CA VAL A 756 29.25 4.46 -7.66
C VAL A 756 30.46 5.05 -8.39
N LEU A 757 30.26 5.84 -9.45
CA LEU A 757 31.34 6.50 -10.17
C LEU A 757 32.11 7.47 -9.28
N GLY A 758 31.44 8.12 -8.32
CA GLY A 758 32.05 8.97 -7.31
C GLY A 758 32.98 8.19 -6.37
N LEU A 759 32.67 6.92 -6.07
CA LEU A 759 33.51 6.04 -5.26
C LEU A 759 34.70 5.43 -6.03
N LEU A 760 34.67 5.48 -7.36
CA LEU A 760 35.74 4.97 -8.25
C LEU A 760 36.78 6.04 -8.63
N ARG A 761 36.56 7.30 -8.24
CA ARG A 761 37.51 8.42 -8.37
C ARG A 761 38.44 8.45 -7.18
#